data_AF-A0A352KM51-F1
#
_entry.id   AF-A0A352KM51-F1
#
_cell.length_a   1.000
_cell.length_b   1.000
_cell.length_c   1.000
_cell.angle_alpha   90.00
_cell.angle_beta   90.00
_cell.angle_gamma   90.00
#
_symmetry.space_group_name_H-M   'P 1'
#
loop_
_entity.id
_entity.type
_entity.pdbx_description
1 polymer ?
#
loop_
_entity_poly.entity_id
_entity_poly.type
_entity_poly.pdbx_seq_one_letter_code
_entity_poly.pdbx_strand_id
1 'polypeptide(L)'
;AHFLVGGSNTPCEIVNTGYTRKRDIEMVLPGSPLEAVMSAEVWSELYESLAEQIEAHRTTLIFVNTRRLAERLARHLAERIGEEQITTHHGSLSKEHRLRAETLLKQGELRALVATASLELGIDIGDIDLVCQLGSPHSIATFLQRVGRASHTVDGVPKGRLYPLSRDELVECTALLHAVQLGELDAIQIPSAPLDVLAQQIVAEVGSAGEWPQQALFDLVCGAWPYRELTEEKFNQILHTLADGYTTKRGRRSAYLHWDRVNNIVRARKGAQLTALTNGGVIPDQFDSDVVLLPEGLKIGTLNEDFAFESLPGDIFQLGNLSYRIRKVEGGRVWVEDAKGLPSTIPFWFGEAAGRTDELSYAVSRLRAEMNQRLSLGIEQAQLWLQQTIGIADSAAAQLTQYLAAVKAALTQIPDQQHIVFERFFDETGDMHFVIHSPFGSRLNRAWGLALRKRFCQQFNFELQAAALEDSIVLSLGVTHSFPITEPAHYLNAASVKEVLIQALLDAPMFPIRWRWVVTTALAVHRMRGGKRHPPQFQRNDAEDLMALIFPDQIACLENIVGRREVPDHPLVDQAIADCTQELMDLNGLIEVLKKIETNEIKIIGRDLNTPSPLSQEILNAKPYAFLDDGDAEARRTLAIQDNRDLNILQAAASGALQPDATAQVQQEAWPQPRSAEELHDALMVYGFFIESELISRLEQHTWEHWQLWQQELQVAQRMTTILLESDLYWVATERSAEFQLVFPDAQLQNSIPHLPTHHTDASEAKLSLLRSRLECLGPITKPQLANHFAMPLSDLEQALLLLEQEGFAIRGQFSTPEEQWCERRLAARIHRYARQRKRQRSQLVSPQTYMRFLFRWHGIDAAEHQGRDALLSIVEKLEGFPIAAGAWEQEILKPRMKFYDSQWLDSLCGSGEIVWHRAPRTTKRKQGTAAPPVRTTPFTLMLRNHRAAWLTPREASSEEYSLSSPALRVHEVLQHQGA
;
A
#
# COMPACT_ATOMS: atom_id res chain seq x y z
N ALA A 1 28.50 20.17 -10.35
CA ALA A 1 29.75 19.75 -11.05
C ALA A 1 31.01 19.89 -10.19
N HIS A 2 31.06 20.74 -9.16
CA HIS A 2 32.25 20.90 -8.30
C HIS A 2 32.81 19.58 -7.74
N PHE A 3 31.96 18.58 -7.53
CA PHE A 3 32.40 17.26 -7.11
C PHE A 3 33.39 16.56 -8.06
N LEU A 4 33.38 16.90 -9.36
CA LEU A 4 34.30 16.33 -10.36
C LEU A 4 35.71 16.91 -10.26
N VAL A 5 35.86 18.12 -9.71
CA VAL A 5 37.15 18.82 -9.56
C VAL A 5 37.68 18.81 -8.12
N GLY A 6 36.91 18.21 -7.20
CA GLY A 6 37.28 18.06 -5.79
C GLY A 6 37.52 19.40 -5.10
N GLY A 7 38.53 19.43 -4.23
CA GLY A 7 39.04 20.62 -3.55
C GLY A 7 39.98 21.48 -4.39
N SER A 8 40.12 21.21 -5.70
CA SER A 8 40.91 22.08 -6.57
C SER A 8 40.15 23.39 -6.84
N ASN A 9 40.88 24.52 -6.87
CA ASN A 9 40.33 25.81 -7.28
C ASN A 9 40.07 25.92 -8.79
N THR A 10 40.17 24.81 -9.54
CA THR A 10 39.97 24.80 -10.98
C THR A 10 38.46 24.83 -11.27
N PRO A 11 37.94 25.85 -11.98
CA PRO A 11 36.54 25.88 -12.34
C PRO A 11 36.22 24.69 -13.26
N CYS A 12 35.17 23.93 -12.94
CA CYS A 12 34.65 22.89 -13.82
C CYS A 12 33.81 23.56 -14.92
N GLU A 13 34.28 23.51 -16.17
CA GLU A 13 33.53 24.00 -17.32
C GLU A 13 32.34 23.05 -17.59
N ILE A 14 31.12 23.56 -17.45
CA ILE A 14 29.89 22.81 -17.71
C ILE A 14 29.40 23.12 -19.12
N VAL A 15 29.53 22.16 -20.03
CA VAL A 15 28.93 22.24 -21.36
C VAL A 15 27.50 21.72 -21.28
N ASN A 16 26.53 22.63 -21.29
CA ASN A 16 25.10 22.29 -21.33
C ASN A 16 24.52 22.71 -22.68
N THR A 17 24.26 21.73 -23.54
CA THR A 17 23.64 21.93 -24.86
C THR A 17 22.12 21.76 -24.84
N GLY A 18 21.51 21.66 -23.67
CA GLY A 18 20.09 21.30 -23.49
C GLY A 18 19.85 19.78 -23.53
N TYR A 19 18.74 19.35 -22.93
CA TYR A 19 18.37 17.93 -22.76
C TYR A 19 17.00 17.57 -23.38
N THR A 20 16.39 18.52 -24.09
CA THR A 20 15.09 18.36 -24.77
C THR A 20 15.27 17.66 -26.11
N ARG A 21 15.30 16.32 -26.06
CA ARG A 21 15.17 15.45 -27.24
C ARG A 21 13.68 15.14 -27.47
N LYS A 22 13.23 15.10 -28.73
CA LYS A 22 11.90 14.57 -29.06
C LYS A 22 11.85 13.09 -28.69
N ARG A 23 10.79 12.67 -28.00
CA ARG A 23 10.60 11.30 -27.51
C ARG A 23 9.19 10.84 -27.85
N ASP A 24 9.03 9.56 -28.15
CA ASP A 24 7.75 8.88 -28.34
C ASP A 24 7.51 8.04 -27.09
N ILE A 25 6.83 8.65 -26.12
CA ILE A 25 6.52 8.01 -24.84
C ILE A 25 5.02 7.93 -24.71
N GLU A 26 4.54 6.74 -24.39
CA GLU A 26 3.13 6.46 -24.22
C GLU A 26 2.93 5.55 -23.01
N MET A 27 1.83 5.79 -22.28
CA MET A 27 1.41 4.92 -21.20
C MET A 27 0.43 3.89 -21.75
N VAL A 28 0.65 2.63 -21.41
CA VAL A 28 -0.14 1.49 -21.89
C VAL A 28 -0.84 0.85 -20.70
N LEU A 29 -2.15 0.62 -20.86
CA LEU A 29 -2.99 -0.05 -19.86
C LEU A 29 -3.57 -1.34 -20.44
N PRO A 30 -3.82 -2.35 -19.58
CA PRO A 30 -4.66 -3.48 -19.96
C PRO A 30 -6.09 -3.02 -20.28
N GLY A 31 -6.87 -3.84 -20.99
CA GLY A 31 -8.26 -3.54 -21.30
C GLY A 31 -9.16 -3.58 -20.07
N SER A 32 -8.81 -4.45 -19.12
CA SER A 32 -9.39 -4.52 -17.78
C SER A 32 -8.80 -3.47 -16.84
N PRO A 33 -9.59 -2.92 -15.90
CA PRO A 33 -9.11 -1.90 -14.98
C PRO A 33 -8.02 -2.42 -14.03
N LEU A 34 -6.95 -1.64 -13.86
CA LEU A 34 -5.99 -1.81 -12.77
C LEU A 34 -6.63 -1.86 -11.37
N GLU A 35 -6.05 -2.68 -10.49
CA GLU A 35 -6.41 -2.87 -9.09
C GLU A 35 -5.18 -2.78 -8.18
N ALA A 36 -5.36 -2.81 -6.86
CA ALA A 36 -4.23 -2.89 -5.91
C ALA A 36 -3.46 -4.22 -6.05
N VAL A 37 -4.18 -5.31 -6.33
CA VAL A 37 -3.60 -6.62 -6.65
C VAL A 37 -4.22 -7.12 -7.94
N MET A 38 -3.46 -7.07 -9.04
CA MET A 38 -3.96 -7.50 -10.35
C MET A 38 -4.31 -8.99 -10.37
N SER A 39 -5.48 -9.30 -10.93
CA SER A 39 -5.93 -10.69 -11.18
C SER A 39 -5.05 -11.37 -12.25
N ALA A 40 -5.10 -12.70 -12.30
CA ALA A 40 -4.37 -13.46 -13.32
C ALA A 40 -4.81 -13.10 -14.76
N GLU A 41 -6.07 -12.70 -14.93
CA GLU A 41 -6.63 -12.27 -16.23
C GLU A 41 -6.00 -10.96 -16.69
N VAL A 42 -5.91 -9.95 -15.82
CA VAL A 42 -5.25 -8.66 -16.11
C VAL A 42 -3.77 -8.86 -16.43
N TRP A 43 -3.10 -9.79 -15.73
CA TRP A 43 -1.71 -10.16 -16.08
C TRP A 43 -1.62 -10.78 -17.49
N SER A 44 -2.59 -11.59 -17.91
CA SER A 44 -2.60 -12.17 -19.28
C SER A 44 -2.71 -11.08 -20.33
N GLU A 45 -3.62 -10.12 -20.15
CA GLU A 45 -3.79 -8.98 -21.06
C GLU A 45 -2.50 -8.15 -21.16
N LEU A 46 -1.79 -7.93 -20.05
CA LEU A 46 -0.51 -7.23 -20.04
C LEU A 46 0.55 -8.02 -20.84
N TYR A 47 0.61 -9.35 -20.67
CA TYR A 47 1.53 -10.19 -21.44
C TYR A 47 1.20 -10.22 -22.94
N GLU A 48 -0.08 -10.19 -23.30
CA GLU A 48 -0.55 -10.08 -24.69
C GLU A 48 -0.15 -8.73 -25.30
N SER A 49 -0.41 -7.62 -24.60
CA SER A 49 0.01 -6.29 -25.04
C SER A 49 1.52 -6.18 -25.23
N LEU A 50 2.32 -6.77 -24.32
CA LEU A 50 3.76 -6.83 -24.49
C LEU A 50 4.18 -7.68 -25.69
N ALA A 51 3.53 -8.83 -25.91
CA ALA A 51 3.80 -9.67 -27.07
C ALA A 51 3.52 -8.91 -28.39
N GLU A 52 2.40 -8.18 -28.46
CA GLU A 52 2.07 -7.32 -29.60
C GLU A 52 3.12 -6.23 -29.84
N GLN A 53 3.59 -5.57 -28.77
CA GLN A 53 4.68 -4.59 -28.89
C GLN A 53 5.99 -5.23 -29.39
N ILE A 54 6.32 -6.43 -28.91
CA ILE A 54 7.50 -7.19 -29.36
C ILE A 54 7.35 -7.61 -30.83
N GLU A 55 6.16 -8.00 -31.26
CA GLU A 55 5.87 -8.37 -32.65
C GLU A 55 6.00 -7.17 -33.59
N ALA A 56 5.51 -6.01 -33.18
CA ALA A 56 5.54 -4.77 -33.95
C ALA A 56 6.94 -4.14 -34.12
N HIS A 57 7.92 -4.55 -33.32
CA HIS A 57 9.27 -3.99 -33.32
C HIS A 57 10.32 -5.06 -33.63
N ARG A 58 11.53 -4.69 -34.09
CA ARG A 58 12.59 -5.68 -34.34
C ARG A 58 13.15 -6.20 -33.03
N THR A 59 13.44 -5.28 -32.11
CA THR A 59 14.13 -5.56 -30.84
C THR A 59 13.54 -4.70 -29.73
N THR A 60 13.08 -5.36 -28.66
CA THR A 60 12.41 -4.73 -27.52
C THR A 60 13.18 -5.00 -26.22
N LEU A 61 13.47 -3.95 -25.46
CA LEU A 61 14.07 -4.06 -24.13
C LEU A 61 13.01 -3.79 -23.06
N ILE A 62 12.79 -4.75 -22.18
CA ILE A 62 11.75 -4.67 -21.14
C ILE A 62 12.43 -4.48 -19.79
N PHE A 63 12.26 -3.31 -19.17
CA PHE A 63 12.77 -3.04 -17.84
C PHE A 63 11.75 -3.37 -16.75
N VAL A 64 12.26 -3.98 -15.68
CA VAL A 64 11.51 -4.29 -14.47
C VAL A 64 12.32 -3.96 -13.23
N ASN A 65 11.65 -3.72 -12.11
CA ASN A 65 12.31 -3.32 -10.86
C ASN A 65 12.85 -4.49 -10.04
N THR A 66 12.42 -5.74 -10.29
CA THR A 66 12.83 -6.89 -9.48
C THR A 66 13.24 -8.09 -10.33
N ARG A 67 14.18 -8.90 -9.81
CA ARG A 67 14.62 -10.15 -10.44
C ARG A 67 13.45 -11.13 -10.62
N ARG A 68 12.60 -11.26 -9.60
CA ARG A 68 11.38 -12.09 -9.63
C ARG A 68 10.43 -11.71 -10.76
N LEU A 69 10.20 -10.41 -10.98
CA LEU A 69 9.35 -9.95 -12.07
C LEU A 69 9.97 -10.24 -13.43
N ALA A 70 11.31 -10.11 -13.55
CA ALA A 70 12.03 -10.40 -14.79
C ALA A 70 11.82 -11.86 -15.23
N GLU A 71 12.05 -12.80 -14.31
CA GLU A 71 11.90 -14.23 -14.57
C GLU A 71 10.44 -14.61 -14.88
N ARG A 72 9.49 -14.00 -14.15
CA ARG A 72 8.06 -14.25 -14.37
C ARG A 72 7.60 -13.81 -15.76
N LEU A 73 8.02 -12.61 -16.19
CA LEU A 73 7.67 -12.09 -17.51
C LEU A 73 8.32 -12.90 -18.62
N ALA A 74 9.61 -13.21 -18.50
CA ALA A 74 10.30 -13.97 -19.53
C ALA A 74 9.66 -15.34 -19.74
N ARG A 75 9.21 -16.03 -18.67
CA ARG A 75 8.45 -17.29 -18.81
C ARG A 75 7.15 -17.10 -19.57
N HIS A 76 6.30 -16.17 -19.14
CA HIS A 76 4.99 -15.99 -19.77
C HIS A 76 5.05 -15.43 -21.20
N LEU A 77 6.07 -14.63 -21.50
CA LEU A 77 6.33 -14.16 -22.85
C LEU A 77 6.94 -15.26 -23.71
N ALA A 78 7.84 -16.11 -23.17
CA ALA A 78 8.39 -17.25 -23.90
C ALA A 78 7.30 -18.22 -24.39
N GLU A 79 6.24 -18.43 -23.60
CA GLU A 79 5.05 -19.19 -23.99
C GLU A 79 4.32 -18.59 -25.22
N ARG A 80 4.45 -17.28 -25.45
CA ARG A 80 3.75 -16.52 -26.51
C ARG A 80 4.61 -16.29 -27.75
N ILE A 81 5.86 -15.86 -27.59
CA ILE A 81 6.77 -15.47 -28.69
C ILE A 81 7.87 -16.51 -28.99
N GLY A 82 7.95 -17.58 -28.21
CA GLY A 82 8.93 -18.65 -28.34
C GLY A 82 10.14 -18.48 -27.40
N GLU A 83 10.59 -19.59 -26.81
CA GLU A 83 11.69 -19.61 -25.82
C GLU A 83 13.02 -19.08 -26.35
N GLU A 84 13.30 -19.25 -27.64
CA GLU A 84 14.55 -18.79 -28.27
C GLU A 84 14.57 -17.28 -28.54
N GLN A 85 13.42 -16.62 -28.51
CA GLN A 85 13.26 -15.21 -28.89
C GLN A 85 13.31 -14.25 -27.70
N ILE A 86 13.38 -14.78 -26.47
CA ILE A 86 13.40 -14.00 -25.23
C ILE A 86 14.32 -14.61 -24.18
N THR A 87 15.00 -13.75 -23.43
CA THR A 87 15.76 -14.16 -22.24
C THR A 87 15.74 -13.08 -21.16
N THR A 88 16.33 -13.36 -19.99
CA THR A 88 16.45 -12.41 -18.88
C THR A 88 17.89 -11.90 -18.71
N HIS A 89 18.00 -10.71 -18.11
CA HIS A 89 19.27 -10.09 -17.79
C HIS A 89 19.26 -9.43 -16.40
N HIS A 90 19.86 -10.09 -15.41
CA HIS A 90 20.03 -9.54 -14.06
C HIS A 90 21.31 -10.08 -13.39
N GLY A 91 21.70 -9.44 -12.28
CA GLY A 91 22.98 -9.71 -11.60
C GLY A 91 23.19 -11.14 -11.09
N SER A 92 22.10 -11.89 -10.84
CA SER A 92 22.17 -13.30 -10.41
C SER A 92 22.50 -14.29 -11.53
N LEU A 93 22.46 -13.89 -12.80
CA LEU A 93 22.84 -14.75 -13.92
C LEU A 93 24.36 -14.75 -14.11
N SER A 94 24.90 -15.88 -14.59
CA SER A 94 26.34 -16.01 -14.87
C SER A 94 26.83 -14.95 -15.86
N LYS A 95 28.13 -14.64 -15.81
CA LYS A 95 28.75 -13.67 -16.73
C LYS A 95 28.62 -14.17 -18.18
N GLU A 96 28.81 -15.46 -18.39
CA GLU A 96 28.68 -16.11 -19.70
C GLU A 96 27.26 -15.98 -20.25
N HIS A 97 26.25 -16.19 -19.41
CA HIS A 97 24.84 -16.05 -19.82
C HIS A 97 24.51 -14.59 -20.18
N ARG A 98 24.94 -13.63 -19.34
CA ARG A 98 24.74 -12.20 -19.61
C ARG A 98 25.40 -11.74 -20.91
N LEU A 99 26.67 -12.12 -21.12
CA LEU A 99 27.39 -11.81 -22.35
C LEU A 99 26.73 -12.45 -23.58
N ARG A 100 26.23 -13.68 -23.46
CA ARG A 100 25.47 -14.33 -24.52
C ARG A 100 24.18 -13.57 -24.84
N ALA A 101 23.41 -13.19 -23.84
CA ALA A 101 22.19 -12.40 -24.02
C ALA A 101 22.48 -11.05 -24.70
N GLU A 102 23.51 -10.33 -24.26
CA GLU A 102 23.98 -9.09 -24.88
C GLU A 102 24.39 -9.30 -26.35
N THR A 103 25.09 -10.39 -26.65
CA THR A 103 25.55 -10.71 -28.02
C THR A 103 24.39 -11.06 -28.94
N LEU A 104 23.46 -11.89 -28.48
CA LEU A 104 22.26 -12.27 -29.25
C LEU A 104 21.37 -11.06 -29.54
N LEU A 105 21.23 -10.15 -28.57
CA LEU A 105 20.51 -8.90 -28.75
C LEU A 105 21.18 -8.00 -29.79
N LYS A 106 22.52 -7.83 -29.72
CA LYS A 106 23.31 -7.07 -30.70
C LYS A 106 23.22 -7.61 -32.13
N GLN A 107 23.17 -8.94 -32.26
CA GLN A 107 23.06 -9.60 -33.57
C GLN A 107 21.63 -9.55 -34.13
N GLY A 108 20.65 -9.14 -33.33
CA GLY A 108 19.23 -9.15 -33.69
C GLY A 108 18.64 -10.55 -33.76
N GLU A 109 19.28 -11.54 -33.13
CA GLU A 109 18.78 -12.92 -33.00
C GLU A 109 17.75 -13.03 -31.87
N LEU A 110 17.72 -12.05 -30.97
CA LEU A 110 16.77 -11.94 -29.88
C LEU A 110 15.77 -10.81 -30.13
N ARG A 111 14.47 -11.12 -30.03
CA ARG A 111 13.38 -10.15 -30.21
C ARG A 111 13.12 -9.34 -28.95
N ALA A 112 13.26 -9.96 -27.78
CA ALA A 112 12.98 -9.33 -26.50
C ALA A 112 14.01 -9.68 -25.42
N LEU A 113 14.38 -8.71 -24.59
CA LEU A 113 15.23 -8.94 -23.42
C LEU A 113 14.58 -8.33 -22.17
N VAL A 114 14.38 -9.12 -21.12
CA VAL A 114 13.81 -8.62 -19.86
C VAL A 114 14.94 -8.35 -18.86
N ALA A 115 15.12 -7.09 -18.48
CA ALA A 115 16.25 -6.65 -17.68
C ALA A 115 15.84 -5.88 -16.42
N THR A 116 16.71 -5.96 -15.41
CA THR A 116 16.68 -5.04 -14.25
C THR A 116 17.58 -3.82 -14.54
N ALA A 117 18.03 -3.10 -13.51
CA ALA A 117 19.01 -2.00 -13.67
C ALA A 117 20.37 -2.43 -14.29
N SER A 118 20.57 -3.72 -14.52
CA SER A 118 21.77 -4.31 -15.13
C SER A 118 22.10 -3.79 -16.54
N LEU A 119 21.10 -3.27 -17.28
CA LEU A 119 21.26 -2.68 -18.62
C LEU A 119 20.91 -1.19 -18.67
N GLU A 120 20.78 -0.53 -17.52
CA GLU A 120 20.42 0.89 -17.42
C GLU A 120 21.55 1.82 -17.90
N LEU A 121 22.79 1.45 -17.57
CA LEU A 121 24.00 2.26 -17.73
C LEU A 121 24.77 1.95 -19.02
N GLY A 122 24.86 2.95 -19.90
CA GLY A 122 25.97 3.31 -20.81
C GLY A 122 26.50 2.30 -21.83
N ILE A 123 26.18 1.02 -21.73
CA ILE A 123 26.65 0.00 -22.66
C ILE A 123 25.90 0.14 -23.99
N ASP A 124 26.66 0.13 -25.08
CA ASP A 124 26.11 -0.03 -26.43
C ASP A 124 25.68 -1.49 -26.58
N ILE A 125 24.37 -1.73 -26.51
CA ILE A 125 23.73 -3.07 -26.61
C ILE A 125 23.20 -3.32 -28.04
N GLY A 126 23.50 -2.43 -29.00
CA GLY A 126 23.00 -2.51 -30.37
C GLY A 126 21.69 -1.75 -30.60
N ASP A 127 21.07 -1.98 -31.77
CA ASP A 127 19.88 -1.27 -32.23
C ASP A 127 18.61 -1.77 -31.52
N ILE A 128 18.24 -1.11 -30.42
CA ILE A 128 16.98 -1.32 -29.72
C ILE A 128 15.92 -0.39 -30.32
N ASP A 129 14.80 -0.92 -30.78
CA ASP A 129 13.73 -0.11 -31.37
C ASP A 129 12.78 0.45 -30.31
N LEU A 130 12.50 -0.35 -29.27
CA LEU A 130 11.50 -0.05 -28.26
C LEU A 130 12.01 -0.40 -26.86
N VAL A 131 11.69 0.47 -25.90
CA VAL A 131 11.83 0.17 -24.47
C VAL A 131 10.45 0.11 -23.81
N CYS A 132 10.15 -0.99 -23.13
CA CYS A 132 8.98 -1.13 -22.27
C CYS A 132 9.43 -1.04 -20.80
N GLN A 133 8.85 -0.14 -20.01
CA GLN A 133 9.09 -0.03 -18.58
C GLN A 133 7.85 -0.55 -17.84
N LEU A 134 8.02 -1.61 -17.04
CA LEU A 134 6.95 -2.16 -16.20
C LEU A 134 7.06 -1.65 -14.77
N GLY A 135 5.99 -0.99 -14.35
CA GLY A 135 5.87 -0.24 -13.12
C GLY A 135 6.70 1.05 -13.13
N SER A 136 6.44 1.92 -12.17
CA SER A 136 7.25 3.12 -11.99
C SER A 136 8.69 2.75 -11.62
N PRO A 137 9.73 3.33 -12.23
CA PRO A 137 11.11 3.13 -11.80
C PRO A 137 11.47 3.93 -10.54
N HIS A 138 10.53 4.69 -9.97
CA HIS A 138 10.69 5.53 -8.78
C HIS A 138 11.70 6.69 -8.92
N SER A 139 12.29 6.89 -10.10
CA SER A 139 13.19 8.00 -10.46
C SER A 139 12.91 8.48 -11.89
N ILE A 140 12.88 9.81 -12.06
CA ILE A 140 12.69 10.47 -13.36
C ILE A 140 13.92 10.23 -14.26
N ALA A 141 15.12 10.40 -13.70
CA ALA A 141 16.38 10.21 -14.40
C ALA A 141 16.55 8.76 -14.86
N THR A 142 16.25 7.78 -14.01
CA THR A 142 16.29 6.36 -14.37
C THR A 142 15.32 6.04 -15.52
N PHE A 143 14.09 6.56 -15.47
CA PHE A 143 13.14 6.37 -16.57
C PHE A 143 13.70 6.89 -17.91
N LEU A 144 14.24 8.10 -17.91
CA LEU A 144 14.82 8.72 -19.11
C LEU A 144 16.06 7.99 -19.61
N GLN A 145 16.92 7.48 -18.71
CA GLN A 145 18.07 6.67 -19.08
C GLN A 145 17.66 5.34 -19.71
N ARG A 146 16.63 4.69 -19.17
CA ARG A 146 16.07 3.44 -19.70
C ARG A 146 15.45 3.64 -21.08
N VAL A 147 14.54 4.60 -21.23
CA VAL A 147 13.91 4.92 -22.52
C VAL A 147 14.95 5.39 -23.54
N GLY A 148 15.99 6.10 -23.09
CA GLY A 148 17.11 6.52 -23.93
C GLY A 148 17.88 5.39 -24.61
N ARG A 149 17.71 4.13 -24.18
CA ARG A 149 18.28 2.94 -24.84
C ARG A 149 17.64 2.65 -26.19
N ALA A 150 16.38 3.04 -26.38
CA ALA A 150 15.70 2.91 -27.68
C ALA A 150 16.21 3.96 -28.68
N SER A 151 16.46 3.54 -29.92
CA SER A 151 16.90 4.40 -31.02
C SER A 151 18.07 5.30 -30.61
N HIS A 152 19.12 4.69 -30.05
CA HIS A 152 20.30 5.35 -29.49
C HIS A 152 21.26 5.86 -30.59
N THR A 153 20.74 6.69 -31.49
CA THR A 153 21.47 7.44 -32.54
C THR A 153 21.25 8.95 -32.36
N VAL A 154 22.11 9.79 -32.92
CA VAL A 154 22.03 11.26 -32.75
C VAL A 154 20.67 11.83 -33.19
N ASP A 155 20.14 11.34 -34.31
CA ASP A 155 18.86 11.78 -34.88
C ASP A 155 17.66 10.87 -34.52
N GLY A 156 17.89 9.81 -33.75
CA GLY A 156 16.84 8.86 -33.37
C GLY A 156 15.78 9.52 -32.47
N VAL A 157 14.56 8.98 -32.48
CA VAL A 157 13.50 9.35 -31.53
C VAL A 157 13.35 8.17 -30.55
N PRO A 158 13.76 8.32 -29.27
CA PRO A 158 13.61 7.24 -28.30
C PRO A 158 12.14 6.89 -28.11
N LYS A 159 11.82 5.60 -28.24
CA LYS A 159 10.48 5.04 -28.06
C LYS A 159 10.37 4.33 -26.71
N GLY A 160 9.41 4.76 -25.89
CA GLY A 160 9.13 4.21 -24.57
C GLY A 160 7.66 3.85 -24.40
N ARG A 161 7.37 2.71 -23.76
CA ARG A 161 6.03 2.32 -23.33
C ARG A 161 6.03 2.05 -21.83
N LEU A 162 5.22 2.77 -21.07
CA LEU A 162 5.16 2.70 -19.61
C LEU A 162 3.90 1.94 -19.17
N TYR A 163 4.06 0.89 -18.37
CA TYR A 163 2.98 0.02 -17.91
C TYR A 163 2.82 0.11 -16.39
N PRO A 164 1.88 0.90 -15.86
CA PRO A 164 1.57 0.90 -14.44
C PRO A 164 1.03 -0.46 -13.97
N LEU A 165 1.41 -0.92 -12.78
CA LEU A 165 1.01 -2.23 -12.25
C LEU A 165 -0.05 -2.16 -11.13
N SER A 166 -0.41 -0.94 -10.70
CA SER A 166 -1.47 -0.66 -9.74
C SER A 166 -2.11 0.70 -10.04
N ARG A 167 -3.24 1.02 -9.40
CA ARG A 167 -3.87 2.35 -9.53
C ARG A 167 -3.02 3.47 -8.92
N ASP A 168 -2.26 3.18 -7.88
CA ASP A 168 -1.35 4.14 -7.26
C ASP A 168 -0.13 4.36 -8.17
N GLU A 169 0.40 3.29 -8.76
CA GLU A 169 1.42 3.41 -9.80
C GLU A 169 0.91 4.14 -11.05
N LEU A 170 -0.39 4.08 -11.38
CA LEU A 170 -0.97 4.88 -12.47
C LEU A 170 -0.90 6.38 -12.15
N VAL A 171 -1.14 6.77 -10.90
CA VAL A 171 -0.95 8.17 -10.45
C VAL A 171 0.52 8.56 -10.54
N GLU A 172 1.42 7.70 -10.06
CA GLU A 172 2.87 7.95 -10.10
C GLU A 172 3.42 8.03 -11.53
N CYS A 173 3.06 7.11 -12.41
CA CYS A 173 3.44 7.10 -13.82
C CYS A 173 2.91 8.34 -14.55
N THR A 174 1.69 8.78 -14.25
CA THR A 174 1.14 10.03 -14.80
C THR A 174 1.95 11.25 -14.34
N ALA A 175 2.31 11.31 -13.05
CA ALA A 175 3.14 12.37 -12.50
C ALA A 175 4.56 12.36 -13.10
N LEU A 176 5.14 11.18 -13.30
CA LEU A 176 6.43 10.97 -13.96
C LEU A 176 6.42 11.52 -15.39
N LEU A 177 5.40 11.18 -16.19
CA LEU A 177 5.28 11.69 -17.56
C LEU A 177 5.13 13.21 -17.60
N HIS A 178 4.35 13.77 -16.67
CA HIS A 178 4.20 15.22 -16.55
C HIS A 178 5.53 15.89 -16.15
N ALA A 179 6.28 15.33 -15.20
CA ALA A 179 7.60 15.83 -14.80
C ALA A 179 8.60 15.81 -15.97
N VAL A 180 8.59 14.74 -16.78
CA VAL A 180 9.39 14.64 -18.01
C VAL A 180 9.02 15.73 -19.03
N GLN A 181 7.73 16.02 -19.21
CA GLN A 181 7.26 17.09 -20.10
C GLN A 181 7.70 18.49 -19.62
N LEU A 182 7.69 18.71 -18.31
CA LEU A 182 8.18 19.95 -17.68
C LEU A 182 9.72 20.06 -17.69
N GLY A 183 10.42 18.99 -18.05
CA GLY A 183 11.87 18.94 -18.05
C GLY A 183 12.49 18.88 -16.65
N GLU A 184 11.74 18.34 -15.68
CA GLU A 184 12.23 18.11 -14.31
C GLU A 184 13.15 16.87 -14.28
N LEU A 185 14.14 16.87 -13.39
CA LEU A 185 15.11 15.78 -13.19
C LEU A 185 15.43 15.65 -11.71
N ASP A 186 15.76 14.44 -11.28
CA ASP A 186 16.14 14.16 -9.89
C ASP A 186 17.48 14.81 -9.53
N ALA A 187 17.61 15.32 -8.31
CA ALA A 187 18.88 15.82 -7.80
C ALA A 187 19.84 14.68 -7.48
N ILE A 188 21.10 14.80 -7.93
CA ILE A 188 22.16 13.86 -7.55
C ILE A 188 22.63 14.20 -6.14
N GLN A 189 22.34 13.30 -5.19
CA GLN A 189 22.83 13.39 -3.82
C GLN A 189 24.21 12.72 -3.71
N ILE A 190 25.20 13.46 -3.21
CA ILE A 190 26.55 12.93 -3.00
C ILE A 190 26.72 12.64 -1.50
N PRO A 191 27.07 11.40 -1.11
CA PRO A 191 27.31 11.08 0.29
C PRO A 191 28.38 11.98 0.92
N SER A 192 28.13 12.43 2.15
CA SER A 192 29.07 13.25 2.91
C SER A 192 29.95 12.36 3.79
N ALA A 193 31.25 12.39 3.52
CA ALA A 193 32.31 11.73 4.28
C ALA A 193 32.03 10.25 4.68
N PRO A 194 31.79 9.32 3.72
CA PRO A 194 31.62 7.90 4.05
C PRO A 194 32.89 7.32 4.67
N LEU A 195 32.83 7.03 5.97
CA LEU A 195 33.97 6.74 6.84
C LEU A 195 34.52 5.33 6.66
N ASP A 196 33.68 4.38 6.30
CA ASP A 196 34.06 3.01 5.96
C ASP A 196 34.87 2.96 4.65
N VAL A 197 34.42 3.69 3.62
CA VAL A 197 35.15 3.88 2.37
C VAL A 197 36.47 4.60 2.64
N LEU A 198 36.47 5.62 3.51
CA LEU A 198 37.69 6.32 3.91
C LEU A 198 38.70 5.36 4.55
N ALA A 199 38.24 4.52 5.48
CA ALA A 199 39.10 3.53 6.13
C ALA A 199 39.74 2.58 5.10
N GLN A 200 38.96 2.11 4.13
CA GLN A 200 39.45 1.27 3.03
C GLN A 200 40.53 1.99 2.20
N GLN A 201 40.27 3.25 1.81
CA GLN A 201 41.18 4.02 0.95
C GLN A 201 42.48 4.39 1.67
N ILE A 202 42.43 4.73 2.97
CA ILE A 202 43.64 4.98 3.77
C ILE A 202 44.54 3.74 3.79
N VAL A 203 43.98 2.56 4.02
CA VAL A 203 44.78 1.31 4.02
C VAL A 203 45.37 1.02 2.65
N ALA A 204 44.63 1.27 1.57
CA ALA A 204 45.12 1.10 0.21
C ALA A 204 46.28 2.05 -0.12
N GLU A 205 46.12 3.34 0.19
CA GLU A 205 47.08 4.40 -0.11
C GLU A 205 48.39 4.21 0.67
N VAL A 206 48.30 4.00 1.98
CA VAL A 206 49.47 3.73 2.83
C VAL A 206 50.09 2.38 2.50
N GLY A 207 49.28 1.37 2.16
CA GLY A 207 49.74 0.06 1.72
C GLY A 207 50.54 0.08 0.42
N SER A 208 50.28 1.05 -0.45
CA SER A 208 50.98 1.25 -1.73
C SER A 208 52.28 2.06 -1.55
N ALA A 209 52.20 3.20 -0.86
CA ALA A 209 53.34 4.12 -0.69
C ALA A 209 54.34 3.67 0.39
N GLY A 210 53.92 2.83 1.34
CA GLY A 210 54.73 2.34 2.46
C GLY A 210 54.75 3.28 3.68
N GLU A 211 54.98 4.58 3.46
CA GLU A 211 55.05 5.61 4.50
C GLU A 211 54.37 6.92 4.05
N TRP A 212 53.59 7.54 4.95
CA TRP A 212 52.91 8.82 4.73
C TRP A 212 53.05 9.75 5.95
N PRO A 213 53.32 11.06 5.75
CA PRO A 213 53.04 12.07 6.77
C PRO A 213 51.53 12.18 7.00
N GLN A 214 51.08 12.19 8.26
CA GLN A 214 49.67 12.24 8.63
C GLN A 214 48.95 13.44 7.99
N GLN A 215 49.53 14.64 8.08
CA GLN A 215 48.92 15.85 7.54
C GLN A 215 48.77 15.78 6.02
N ALA A 216 49.80 15.32 5.30
CA ALA A 216 49.74 15.20 3.85
C ALA A 216 48.68 14.18 3.39
N LEU A 217 48.49 13.10 4.15
CA LEU A 217 47.42 12.14 3.90
C LEU A 217 46.02 12.74 4.15
N PHE A 218 45.88 13.52 5.22
CA PHE A 218 44.64 14.25 5.51
C PHE A 218 44.32 15.27 4.41
N ASP A 219 45.30 16.06 3.97
CA ASP A 219 45.15 17.06 2.91
C ASP A 219 44.77 16.41 1.58
N LEU A 220 45.36 15.24 1.26
CA LEU A 220 45.00 14.44 0.08
C LEU A 220 43.53 14.02 0.12
N VAL A 221 43.08 13.48 1.26
CA VAL A 221 41.69 13.04 1.46
C VAL A 221 40.72 14.22 1.33
N CYS A 222 41.02 15.35 1.98
CA CYS A 222 40.19 16.56 1.90
C CYS A 222 40.15 17.17 0.49
N GLY A 223 41.11 16.81 -0.37
CA GLY A 223 41.06 17.12 -1.80
C GLY A 223 39.90 16.46 -2.55
N ALA A 224 39.27 15.41 -2.01
CA ALA A 224 38.09 14.78 -2.60
C ALA A 224 36.80 15.41 -2.08
N TRP A 225 35.81 15.61 -2.97
CA TRP A 225 34.56 16.30 -2.64
C TRP A 225 33.78 15.74 -1.44
N PRO A 226 33.61 14.40 -1.28
CA PRO A 226 32.91 13.84 -0.13
C PRO A 226 33.58 14.19 1.22
N TYR A 227 34.89 14.42 1.25
CA TYR A 227 35.67 14.60 2.47
C TYR A 227 36.17 16.04 2.68
N ARG A 228 35.75 17.00 1.85
CA ARG A 228 36.20 18.40 1.92
C ARG A 228 35.90 19.10 3.26
N GLU A 229 34.86 18.63 3.96
CA GLU A 229 34.41 19.12 5.28
C GLU A 229 34.80 18.14 6.40
N LEU A 230 35.63 17.14 6.13
CA LEU A 230 36.11 16.18 7.11
C LEU A 230 36.99 16.89 8.14
N THR A 231 36.71 16.70 9.42
CA THR A 231 37.53 17.24 10.50
C THR A 231 38.73 16.35 10.78
N GLU A 232 39.84 16.95 11.21
CA GLU A 232 41.06 16.21 11.56
C GLU A 232 40.79 15.21 12.72
N GLU A 233 39.90 15.56 13.65
CA GLU A 233 39.48 14.68 14.74
C GLU A 233 38.86 13.38 14.23
N LYS A 234 37.91 13.45 13.30
CA LYS A 234 37.26 12.27 12.70
C LYS A 234 38.25 11.44 11.88
N PHE A 235 39.15 12.10 11.14
CA PHE A 235 40.22 11.42 10.43
C PHE A 235 41.14 10.65 11.38
N ASN A 236 41.52 11.27 12.50
CA ASN A 236 42.36 10.66 13.53
C ASN A 236 41.65 9.50 14.25
N GLN A 237 40.33 9.56 14.46
CA GLN A 237 39.55 8.42 14.96
C GLN A 237 39.65 7.20 14.01
N ILE A 238 39.54 7.41 12.70
CA ILE A 238 39.71 6.32 11.72
C ILE A 238 41.13 5.77 11.74
N LEU A 239 42.14 6.64 11.76
CA LEU A 239 43.54 6.22 11.89
C LEU A 239 43.78 5.42 13.17
N HIS A 240 43.16 5.84 14.28
CA HIS A 240 43.21 5.11 15.54
C HIS A 240 42.65 3.70 15.38
N THR A 241 41.46 3.55 14.81
CA THR A 241 40.83 2.25 14.57
C THR A 241 41.66 1.36 13.64
N LEU A 242 42.27 1.91 12.60
CA LEU A 242 43.11 1.16 11.65
C LEU A 242 44.51 0.81 12.21
N ALA A 243 45.05 1.64 13.10
CA ALA A 243 46.32 1.39 13.76
C ALA A 243 46.16 0.40 14.89
N ASP A 244 45.08 0.52 15.66
CA ASP A 244 44.85 -0.31 16.82
C ASP A 244 44.09 -1.59 16.54
N GLY A 245 43.28 -1.63 15.49
CA GLY A 245 42.42 -2.77 15.18
C GLY A 245 41.51 -3.14 16.35
N TYR A 246 41.05 -4.39 16.35
CA TYR A 246 40.05 -4.89 17.29
C TYR A 246 40.61 -6.06 18.09
N THR A 247 40.55 -5.96 19.41
CA THR A 247 41.03 -7.02 20.30
C THR A 247 39.87 -7.95 20.65
N THR A 248 39.86 -9.13 20.05
CA THR A 248 38.88 -10.18 20.34
C THR A 248 39.48 -11.24 21.27
N LYS A 249 38.65 -12.17 21.81
CA LYS A 249 39.15 -13.36 22.52
C LYS A 249 40.15 -14.20 21.70
N ARG A 250 40.14 -14.04 20.37
CA ARG A 250 41.03 -14.73 19.41
C ARG A 250 42.27 -13.90 19.03
N GLY A 251 42.49 -12.77 19.69
CA GLY A 251 43.62 -11.86 19.46
C GLY A 251 43.24 -10.58 18.72
N ARG A 252 44.27 -9.76 18.45
CA ARG A 252 44.18 -8.48 17.75
C ARG A 252 44.01 -8.69 16.25
N ARG A 253 42.92 -8.21 15.67
CA ARG A 253 42.59 -8.29 14.23
C ARG A 253 42.48 -6.89 13.62
N SER A 254 42.58 -6.82 12.30
CA SER A 254 42.29 -5.61 11.50
C SER A 254 43.10 -4.36 11.86
N ALA A 255 44.28 -4.55 12.46
CA ALA A 255 45.27 -3.51 12.68
C ALA A 255 46.21 -3.46 11.47
N TYR A 256 45.90 -2.62 10.48
CA TYR A 256 46.64 -2.56 9.21
C TYR A 256 47.72 -1.49 9.18
N LEU A 257 47.67 -0.51 10.09
CA LEU A 257 48.58 0.63 10.09
C LEU A 257 49.44 0.66 11.35
N HIS A 258 50.61 1.27 11.23
CA HIS A 258 51.44 1.68 12.35
C HIS A 258 51.47 3.21 12.36
N TRP A 259 50.84 3.82 13.35
CA TRP A 259 50.79 5.27 13.50
C TRP A 259 51.79 5.72 14.57
N ASP A 260 52.86 6.37 14.12
CA ASP A 260 53.84 7.04 14.95
C ASP A 260 53.35 8.44 15.27
N ARG A 261 52.69 8.58 16.43
CA ARG A 261 52.13 9.86 16.92
C ARG A 261 53.20 10.88 17.31
N VAL A 262 54.45 10.46 17.52
CA VAL A 262 55.54 11.38 17.89
C VAL A 262 56.04 12.10 16.66
N ASN A 263 56.21 11.37 15.55
CA ASN A 263 56.70 11.92 14.30
C ASN A 263 55.59 12.28 13.30
N ASN A 264 54.33 12.00 13.62
CA ASN A 264 53.15 12.14 12.75
C ASN A 264 53.31 11.38 11.42
N ILE A 265 53.78 10.13 11.51
CA ILE A 265 54.03 9.25 10.37
C ILE A 265 53.12 8.02 10.44
N VAL A 266 52.50 7.66 9.34
CA VAL A 266 51.68 6.46 9.18
C VAL A 266 52.39 5.48 8.24
N ARG A 267 52.56 4.24 8.69
CA ARG A 267 53.20 3.16 7.91
C ARG A 267 52.28 1.96 7.75
N ALA A 268 52.41 1.24 6.64
CA ALA A 268 51.67 0.00 6.44
C ALA A 268 52.25 -1.14 7.30
N ARG A 269 51.39 -1.94 7.94
CA ARG A 269 51.77 -3.23 8.50
C ARG A 269 51.72 -4.33 7.43
N LYS A 270 52.39 -5.45 7.71
CA LYS A 270 52.41 -6.62 6.83
C LYS A 270 50.98 -7.11 6.58
N GLY A 271 50.59 -7.18 5.30
CA GLY A 271 49.27 -7.65 4.87
C GLY A 271 48.23 -6.55 4.63
N ALA A 272 48.52 -5.29 4.92
CA ALA A 272 47.64 -4.15 4.63
C ALA A 272 47.29 -4.06 3.13
N GLN A 273 48.32 -4.02 2.28
CA GLN A 273 48.16 -3.95 0.82
C GLN A 273 47.35 -5.14 0.25
N LEU A 274 47.68 -6.37 0.68
CA LEU A 274 46.96 -7.55 0.22
C LEU A 274 45.48 -7.49 0.62
N THR A 275 45.20 -7.09 1.86
CA THR A 275 43.82 -6.98 2.36
C THR A 275 43.02 -5.94 1.57
N ALA A 276 43.59 -4.76 1.33
CA ALA A 276 42.94 -3.72 0.53
C ALA A 276 42.62 -4.20 -0.89
N LEU A 277 43.52 -4.96 -1.53
CA LEU A 277 43.30 -5.52 -2.87
C LEU A 277 42.23 -6.63 -2.89
N THR A 278 42.19 -7.50 -1.87
CA THR A 278 41.29 -8.66 -1.88
C THR A 278 39.90 -8.38 -1.30
N ASN A 279 39.78 -7.36 -0.44
CA ASN A 279 38.52 -6.98 0.19
C ASN A 279 37.95 -5.66 -0.37
N GLY A 280 38.67 -4.97 -1.25
CA GLY A 280 38.29 -3.65 -1.74
C GLY A 280 36.95 -3.65 -2.49
N GLY A 281 36.29 -2.49 -2.42
CA GLY A 281 35.07 -2.18 -3.15
C GLY A 281 33.90 -1.91 -2.21
N VAL A 282 32.91 -1.14 -2.69
CA VAL A 282 31.79 -0.65 -1.87
C VAL A 282 30.50 -1.43 -2.07
N ILE A 283 30.43 -2.31 -3.08
CA ILE A 283 29.26 -3.15 -3.31
C ILE A 283 29.17 -4.18 -2.19
N PRO A 284 28.07 -4.23 -1.42
CA PRO A 284 27.94 -5.14 -0.30
C PRO A 284 27.85 -6.59 -0.75
N ASP A 285 28.38 -7.49 0.07
CA ASP A 285 28.23 -8.93 -0.14
C ASP A 285 26.76 -9.34 0.12
N GLN A 286 26.04 -9.58 -0.99
CA GLN A 286 24.78 -10.34 -0.97
C GLN A 286 25.13 -11.82 -0.82
N PHE A 287 24.56 -12.42 0.22
CA PHE A 287 24.78 -13.83 0.53
C PHE A 287 23.89 -14.68 -0.36
N ASP A 288 24.44 -15.00 -1.53
CA ASP A 288 23.81 -15.89 -2.48
C ASP A 288 24.55 -17.24 -2.51
N SER A 289 23.80 -18.32 -2.75
CA SER A 289 24.33 -19.65 -3.06
C SER A 289 24.56 -19.80 -4.56
N ASP A 290 25.71 -20.37 -4.95
CA ASP A 290 26.04 -20.64 -6.35
C ASP A 290 25.18 -21.79 -6.89
N VAL A 291 24.51 -21.59 -8.02
CA VAL A 291 23.78 -22.66 -8.72
C VAL A 291 24.70 -23.33 -9.72
N VAL A 292 24.87 -24.64 -9.58
CA VAL A 292 25.80 -25.45 -10.38
C VAL A 292 25.07 -26.57 -11.10
N LEU A 293 25.13 -26.57 -12.43
CA LEU A 293 24.54 -27.57 -13.30
C LEU A 293 25.36 -28.87 -13.29
N LEU A 294 24.68 -30.00 -13.13
CA LEU A 294 25.21 -31.34 -13.26
C LEU A 294 24.82 -31.96 -14.62
N PRO A 295 25.69 -32.81 -15.20
CA PRO A 295 26.98 -33.27 -14.67
C PRO A 295 28.19 -32.34 -14.96
N GLU A 296 28.02 -31.29 -15.74
CA GLU A 296 29.11 -30.45 -16.28
C GLU A 296 29.86 -29.66 -15.19
N GLY A 297 29.25 -29.46 -14.02
CA GLY A 297 29.81 -28.66 -12.93
C GLY A 297 29.83 -27.16 -13.25
N LEU A 298 29.01 -26.71 -14.19
CA LEU A 298 29.00 -25.34 -14.70
C LEU A 298 28.16 -24.43 -13.79
N LYS A 299 28.71 -23.28 -13.38
CA LYS A 299 27.95 -22.27 -12.64
C LYS A 299 26.99 -21.54 -13.58
N ILE A 300 25.69 -21.67 -13.35
CA ILE A 300 24.64 -21.06 -14.19
C ILE A 300 24.07 -19.76 -13.59
N GLY A 301 24.19 -19.57 -12.27
CA GLY A 301 23.80 -18.33 -11.62
C GLY A 301 23.88 -18.41 -10.10
N THR A 302 23.09 -17.60 -9.41
CA THR A 302 23.03 -17.54 -7.95
C THR A 302 21.59 -17.46 -7.44
N LEU A 303 21.33 -18.06 -6.27
CA LEU A 303 20.07 -17.99 -5.53
C LEU A 303 20.28 -17.31 -4.19
N ASN A 304 19.25 -16.67 -3.65
CA ASN A 304 19.31 -16.18 -2.28
C ASN A 304 19.58 -17.34 -1.29
N GLU A 305 20.40 -17.09 -0.26
CA GLU A 305 20.77 -18.11 0.73
C GLU A 305 19.56 -18.70 1.46
N ASP A 306 18.57 -17.89 1.84
CA ASP A 306 17.41 -18.37 2.60
C ASP A 306 16.52 -19.26 1.72
N PHE A 307 16.32 -18.89 0.45
CA PHE A 307 15.63 -19.76 -0.51
C PHE A 307 16.36 -21.09 -0.71
N ALA A 308 17.69 -21.05 -0.84
CA ALA A 308 18.50 -22.25 -0.98
C ALA A 308 18.47 -23.13 0.28
N PHE A 309 18.36 -22.53 1.47
CA PHE A 309 18.27 -23.24 2.74
C PHE A 309 16.90 -23.90 2.96
N GLU A 310 15.82 -23.22 2.59
CA GLU A 310 14.45 -23.75 2.68
C GLU A 310 14.14 -24.82 1.61
N SER A 311 14.93 -24.86 0.53
CA SER A 311 14.74 -25.80 -0.58
C SER A 311 15.18 -27.24 -0.26
N LEU A 312 14.41 -28.21 -0.72
CA LEU A 312 14.68 -29.64 -0.56
C LEU A 312 15.21 -30.28 -1.87
N PRO A 313 16.00 -31.38 -1.78
CA PRO A 313 16.31 -32.21 -2.93
C PRO A 313 15.04 -32.72 -3.63
N GLY A 314 14.91 -32.44 -4.93
CA GLY A 314 13.72 -32.74 -5.74
C GLY A 314 12.92 -31.50 -6.13
N ASP A 315 13.05 -30.39 -5.40
CA ASP A 315 12.36 -29.15 -5.71
C ASP A 315 12.82 -28.59 -7.06
N ILE A 316 11.88 -27.99 -7.79
CA ILE A 316 12.12 -27.44 -9.13
C ILE A 316 11.92 -25.93 -9.07
N PHE A 317 12.94 -25.19 -9.48
CA PHE A 317 12.89 -23.73 -9.53
C PHE A 317 13.27 -23.19 -10.90
N GLN A 318 12.86 -21.96 -11.17
CA GLN A 318 13.18 -21.26 -12.41
C GLN A 318 14.39 -20.34 -12.20
N LEU A 319 15.34 -20.36 -13.14
CA LEU A 319 16.44 -19.40 -13.22
C LEU A 319 16.72 -19.11 -14.70
N GLY A 320 16.59 -17.86 -15.11
CA GLY A 320 16.40 -17.54 -16.51
C GLY A 320 15.02 -17.96 -17.02
N ASN A 321 14.92 -18.26 -18.31
CA ASN A 321 13.74 -18.88 -18.92
C ASN A 321 13.72 -20.42 -18.79
N LEU A 322 14.61 -21.02 -18.00
CA LEU A 322 14.75 -22.48 -17.86
C LEU A 322 14.43 -22.96 -16.44
N SER A 323 13.96 -24.21 -16.35
CA SER A 323 13.62 -24.89 -15.10
C SER A 323 14.72 -25.86 -14.66
N TYR A 324 15.09 -25.83 -13.38
CA TYR A 324 16.13 -26.68 -12.80
C TYR A 324 15.62 -27.45 -11.59
N ARG A 325 16.01 -28.73 -11.47
CA ARG A 325 15.70 -29.59 -10.32
C ARG A 325 16.89 -29.67 -9.38
N ILE A 326 16.65 -29.41 -8.09
CA ILE A 326 17.66 -29.51 -7.04
C ILE A 326 18.00 -30.97 -6.77
N ARG A 327 19.30 -31.30 -6.82
CA ARG A 327 19.84 -32.60 -6.42
C ARG A 327 20.39 -32.59 -5.01
N LYS A 328 21.11 -31.53 -4.64
CA LYS A 328 21.62 -31.32 -3.28
C LYS A 328 22.01 -29.86 -3.05
N VAL A 329 21.94 -29.44 -1.80
CA VAL A 329 22.44 -28.13 -1.33
C VAL A 329 23.59 -28.40 -0.37
N GLU A 330 24.79 -27.88 -0.68
CA GLU A 330 26.00 -28.15 0.11
C GLU A 330 27.01 -26.99 0.00
N GLY A 331 27.48 -26.48 1.14
CA GLY A 331 28.60 -25.53 1.19
C GLY A 331 28.37 -24.21 0.45
N GLY A 332 27.15 -23.67 0.48
CA GLY A 332 26.77 -22.46 -0.26
C GLY A 332 26.63 -22.69 -1.77
N ARG A 333 26.45 -23.94 -2.20
CA ARG A 333 26.16 -24.32 -3.59
C ARG A 333 24.88 -25.14 -3.68
N VAL A 334 24.08 -24.86 -4.69
CA VAL A 334 22.90 -25.63 -5.07
C VAL A 334 23.23 -26.40 -6.34
N TRP A 335 23.33 -27.72 -6.23
CA TRP A 335 23.63 -28.59 -7.37
C TRP A 335 22.32 -29.00 -8.03
N VAL A 336 22.21 -28.75 -9.33
CA VAL A 336 20.96 -28.90 -10.07
C VAL A 336 21.13 -29.70 -11.35
N GLU A 337 20.05 -30.27 -11.85
CA GLU A 337 19.95 -30.80 -13.22
C GLU A 337 18.86 -30.06 -13.99
N ASP A 338 18.89 -30.14 -15.32
CA ASP A 338 17.81 -29.61 -16.16
C ASP A 338 16.50 -30.37 -15.89
N ALA A 339 15.45 -29.62 -15.54
CA ALA A 339 14.12 -30.17 -15.27
C ALA A 339 13.25 -30.30 -16.53
N LYS A 340 13.77 -29.95 -17.71
CA LYS A 340 13.16 -30.15 -19.03
C LYS A 340 11.73 -29.58 -19.14
N GLY A 341 11.53 -28.37 -18.62
CA GLY A 341 10.26 -27.64 -18.70
C GLY A 341 9.20 -28.08 -17.69
N LEU A 342 9.56 -28.84 -16.65
CA LEU A 342 8.62 -29.17 -15.57
C LEU A 342 8.18 -27.91 -14.79
N PRO A 343 6.94 -27.90 -14.23
CA PRO A 343 6.45 -26.79 -13.42
C PRO A 343 7.44 -26.44 -12.31
N SER A 344 7.70 -25.15 -12.14
CA SER A 344 8.75 -24.64 -11.27
C SER A 344 8.26 -23.47 -10.41
N THR A 345 8.91 -23.32 -9.25
CA THR A 345 8.73 -22.18 -8.37
C THR A 345 9.72 -21.08 -8.75
N ILE A 346 9.30 -19.81 -8.74
CA ILE A 346 10.23 -18.69 -8.92
C ILE A 346 10.88 -18.38 -7.57
N PRO A 347 12.22 -18.38 -7.47
CA PRO A 347 12.91 -18.04 -6.24
C PRO A 347 12.54 -16.65 -5.71
N PHE A 348 12.69 -16.44 -4.40
CA PHE A 348 12.66 -15.11 -3.83
C PHE A 348 14.08 -14.54 -3.72
N TRP A 349 14.18 -13.22 -3.82
CA TRP A 349 15.41 -12.49 -3.55
C TRP A 349 15.07 -11.35 -2.59
N PHE A 350 15.77 -11.28 -1.46
CA PHE A 350 15.75 -10.11 -0.61
C PHE A 350 16.71 -9.06 -1.18
N GLY A 351 16.25 -7.82 -1.29
CA GLY A 351 17.04 -6.69 -1.75
C GLY A 351 16.37 -5.38 -1.39
N GLU A 352 17.18 -4.36 -1.13
CA GLU A 352 16.69 -2.99 -0.96
C GLU A 352 16.31 -2.46 -2.35
N ALA A 353 15.01 -2.26 -2.59
CA ALA A 353 14.55 -1.50 -3.75
C ALA A 353 14.75 0.00 -3.45
N ALA A 354 15.19 0.76 -4.45
CA ALA A 354 15.27 2.21 -4.33
C ALA A 354 13.86 2.77 -4.10
N GLY A 355 13.72 3.64 -3.09
CA GLY A 355 12.49 4.38 -2.86
C GLY A 355 12.34 5.52 -3.87
N ARG A 356 11.14 6.11 -3.92
CA ARG A 356 10.85 7.25 -4.78
C ARG A 356 11.72 8.46 -4.48
N THR A 357 12.20 9.13 -5.52
CA THR A 357 12.95 10.38 -5.39
C THR A 357 12.07 11.51 -4.84
N ASP A 358 12.71 12.51 -4.25
CA ASP A 358 12.01 13.66 -3.67
C ASP A 358 11.29 14.45 -4.76
N GLU A 359 11.92 14.61 -5.93
CA GLU A 359 11.35 15.29 -7.08
C GLU A 359 10.12 14.56 -7.64
N LEU A 360 10.17 13.23 -7.77
CA LEU A 360 9.02 12.47 -8.21
C LEU A 360 7.90 12.47 -7.16
N SER A 361 8.24 12.41 -5.87
CA SER A 361 7.26 12.55 -4.78
C SER A 361 6.57 13.93 -4.80
N TYR A 362 7.33 15.00 -5.08
CA TYR A 362 6.77 16.33 -5.31
C TYR A 362 5.87 16.39 -6.54
N ALA A 363 6.25 15.74 -7.65
CA ALA A 363 5.42 15.66 -8.85
C ALA A 363 4.10 14.91 -8.60
N VAL A 364 4.13 13.82 -7.84
CA VAL A 364 2.92 13.08 -7.40
C VAL A 364 2.02 13.95 -6.54
N SER A 365 2.61 14.63 -5.54
CA SER A 365 1.89 15.57 -4.68
C SER A 365 1.21 16.69 -5.48
N ARG A 366 1.94 17.29 -6.43
CA ARG A 366 1.42 18.32 -7.34
C ARG A 366 0.26 17.81 -8.18
N LEU A 367 0.36 16.61 -8.75
CA LEU A 367 -0.72 15.99 -9.52
C LEU A 367 -1.96 15.78 -8.64
N ARG A 368 -1.79 15.24 -7.43
CA ARG A 368 -2.88 15.01 -6.48
C ARG A 368 -3.58 16.31 -6.06
N ALA A 369 -2.80 17.36 -5.77
CA ALA A 369 -3.34 18.68 -5.43
C ALA A 369 -4.15 19.30 -6.58
N GLU A 370 -3.64 19.24 -7.82
CA GLU A 370 -4.34 19.74 -9.00
C GLU A 370 -5.63 18.93 -9.26
N MET A 371 -5.56 17.60 -9.19
CA MET A 371 -6.73 16.73 -9.32
C MET A 371 -7.78 17.02 -8.25
N ASN A 372 -7.37 17.31 -7.02
CA ASN A 372 -8.31 17.70 -5.97
C ASN A 372 -9.08 18.97 -6.33
N GLN A 373 -8.44 19.97 -6.92
CA GLN A 373 -9.10 21.20 -7.38
C GLN A 373 -10.02 20.93 -8.58
N ARG A 374 -9.54 20.21 -9.60
CA ARG A 374 -10.31 19.92 -10.82
C ARG A 374 -11.54 19.08 -10.55
N LEU A 375 -11.43 18.08 -9.67
CA LEU A 375 -12.56 17.25 -9.25
C LEU A 375 -13.64 18.04 -8.48
N SER A 376 -13.32 19.21 -7.90
CA SER A 376 -14.34 20.10 -7.33
C SER A 376 -15.20 20.77 -8.40
N LEU A 377 -14.69 20.89 -9.64
CA LEU A 377 -15.39 21.49 -10.77
C LEU A 377 -16.16 20.46 -11.60
N GLY A 378 -15.72 19.19 -11.58
CA GLY A 378 -16.42 18.06 -12.19
C GLY A 378 -15.47 16.98 -12.70
N ILE A 379 -15.97 15.73 -12.79
CA ILE A 379 -15.20 14.57 -13.28
C ILE A 379 -14.75 14.79 -14.73
N GLU A 380 -15.66 15.23 -15.61
CA GLU A 380 -15.36 15.46 -17.03
C GLU A 380 -14.25 16.50 -17.23
N GLN A 381 -14.26 17.57 -16.43
CA GLN A 381 -13.23 18.62 -16.53
C GLN A 381 -11.86 18.13 -16.07
N ALA A 382 -11.81 17.29 -15.03
CA ALA A 382 -10.57 16.68 -14.58
C ALA A 382 -10.00 15.72 -15.64
N GLN A 383 -10.85 14.89 -16.26
CA GLN A 383 -10.45 13.98 -17.34
C GLN A 383 -9.95 14.75 -18.58
N LEU A 384 -10.66 15.80 -18.99
CA LEU A 384 -10.25 16.65 -20.12
C LEU A 384 -8.89 17.32 -19.85
N TRP A 385 -8.65 17.77 -18.62
CA TRP A 385 -7.36 18.36 -18.24
C TRP A 385 -6.20 17.36 -18.34
N LEU A 386 -6.38 16.13 -17.88
CA LEU A 386 -5.39 15.05 -18.01
C LEU A 386 -5.04 14.78 -19.48
N GLN A 387 -6.05 14.74 -20.36
CA GLN A 387 -5.87 14.49 -21.78
C GLN A 387 -5.17 15.65 -22.50
N GLN A 388 -5.59 16.90 -22.23
CA GLN A 388 -5.10 18.06 -22.97
C GLN A 388 -3.75 18.58 -22.44
N THR A 389 -3.53 18.48 -21.13
CA THR A 389 -2.34 19.06 -20.49
C THR A 389 -1.23 18.04 -20.32
N ILE A 390 -1.56 16.83 -19.84
CA ILE A 390 -0.57 15.76 -19.62
C ILE A 390 -0.45 14.86 -20.86
N GLY A 391 -1.49 14.75 -21.69
CA GLY A 391 -1.42 13.96 -22.92
C GLY A 391 -1.52 12.46 -22.70
N ILE A 392 -2.23 12.01 -21.66
CA ILE A 392 -2.50 10.57 -21.43
C ILE A 392 -3.75 10.11 -22.18
N ALA A 393 -3.82 8.81 -22.49
CA ALA A 393 -4.94 8.19 -23.19
C ALA A 393 -6.27 8.31 -22.41
N ASP A 394 -7.40 8.27 -23.13
CA ASP A 394 -8.74 8.43 -22.55
C ASP A 394 -9.05 7.39 -21.46
N SER A 395 -8.71 6.12 -21.69
CA SER A 395 -8.88 5.03 -20.72
C SER A 395 -8.12 5.30 -19.41
N ALA A 396 -6.87 5.76 -19.51
CA ALA A 396 -6.05 6.10 -18.37
C ALA A 396 -6.58 7.32 -17.61
N ALA A 397 -6.98 8.36 -18.34
CA ALA A 397 -7.57 9.57 -17.77
C ALA A 397 -8.88 9.26 -17.03
N ALA A 398 -9.76 8.45 -17.63
CA ALA A 398 -11.01 8.01 -17.03
C ALA A 398 -10.76 7.20 -15.75
N GLN A 399 -9.86 6.21 -15.80
CA GLN A 399 -9.55 5.37 -14.65
C GLN A 399 -8.93 6.18 -13.49
N LEU A 400 -7.93 7.02 -13.78
CA LEU A 400 -7.29 7.86 -12.77
C LEU A 400 -8.28 8.85 -12.15
N THR A 401 -9.14 9.47 -12.97
CA THR A 401 -10.16 10.42 -12.48
C THR A 401 -11.18 9.71 -11.60
N GLN A 402 -11.70 8.54 -12.02
CA GLN A 402 -12.65 7.77 -11.23
C GLN A 402 -12.03 7.30 -9.91
N TYR A 403 -10.76 6.87 -9.94
CA TYR A 403 -10.02 6.47 -8.76
C TYR A 403 -9.88 7.62 -7.76
N LEU A 404 -9.33 8.76 -8.19
CA LEU A 404 -9.12 9.93 -7.33
C LEU A 404 -10.43 10.60 -6.89
N ALA A 405 -11.48 10.54 -7.70
CA ALA A 405 -12.81 10.99 -7.30
C ALA A 405 -13.35 10.17 -6.14
N ALA A 406 -13.15 8.85 -6.14
CA ALA A 406 -13.51 8.01 -5.02
C ALA A 406 -12.62 8.24 -3.80
N VAL A 407 -11.31 8.44 -3.98
CA VAL A 407 -10.42 8.84 -2.88
C VAL A 407 -10.93 10.12 -2.22
N LYS A 408 -11.22 11.15 -3.01
CA LYS A 408 -11.76 12.41 -2.52
C LYS A 408 -13.11 12.25 -1.84
N ALA A 409 -14.00 11.39 -2.34
CA ALA A 409 -15.28 11.13 -1.71
C ALA A 409 -15.13 10.43 -0.34
N ALA A 410 -14.18 9.51 -0.20
CA ALA A 410 -13.92 8.80 1.05
C ALA A 410 -13.17 9.66 2.09
N LEU A 411 -12.10 10.34 1.65
CA LEU A 411 -11.18 11.07 2.53
C LEU A 411 -11.48 12.57 2.61
N THR A 412 -12.45 13.07 1.84
CA THR A 412 -12.80 14.50 1.61
C THR A 412 -11.74 15.34 0.90
N GLN A 413 -10.48 14.95 1.04
CA GLN A 413 -9.32 15.60 0.47
C GLN A 413 -8.42 14.50 -0.11
N ILE A 414 -7.86 14.72 -1.29
CA ILE A 414 -6.82 13.83 -1.82
C ILE A 414 -5.51 14.16 -1.08
N PRO A 415 -4.84 13.19 -0.44
CA PRO A 415 -3.61 13.43 0.30
C PRO A 415 -2.49 13.96 -0.59
N ASP A 416 -1.89 15.08 -0.18
CA ASP A 416 -0.76 15.74 -0.82
C ASP A 416 0.26 16.17 0.25
N GLN A 417 1.41 16.74 -0.12
CA GLN A 417 2.45 17.13 0.86
C GLN A 417 2.06 18.30 1.79
N GLN A 418 0.94 18.98 1.53
CA GLN A 418 0.39 20.03 2.40
C GLN A 418 -0.82 19.53 3.22
N HIS A 419 -1.47 18.45 2.78
CA HIS A 419 -2.65 17.87 3.41
C HIS A 419 -2.45 16.37 3.62
N ILE A 420 -2.01 16.00 4.83
CA ILE A 420 -1.84 14.61 5.25
C ILE A 420 -3.15 14.11 5.84
N VAL A 421 -3.57 12.90 5.45
CA VAL A 421 -4.81 12.29 5.95
C VAL A 421 -4.47 11.11 6.86
N PHE A 422 -5.00 11.13 8.06
CA PHE A 422 -4.98 10.01 9.00
C PHE A 422 -6.31 9.29 8.90
N GLU A 423 -6.28 8.04 8.46
CA GLU A 423 -7.44 7.17 8.29
C GLU A 423 -7.46 6.11 9.38
N ARG A 424 -8.65 5.83 9.93
CA ARG A 424 -8.88 4.75 10.88
C ARG A 424 -10.08 3.91 10.46
N PHE A 425 -9.93 2.59 10.51
CA PHE A 425 -11.03 1.64 10.34
C PHE A 425 -10.77 0.38 11.15
N PHE A 426 -11.79 -0.47 11.28
CA PHE A 426 -11.73 -1.73 12.02
C PHE A 426 -11.90 -2.94 11.10
N ASP A 427 -11.23 -4.05 11.38
CA ASP A 427 -11.41 -5.30 10.64
C ASP A 427 -12.63 -6.11 11.14
N GLU A 428 -12.78 -7.38 10.69
CA GLU A 428 -13.87 -8.23 11.16
C GLU A 428 -13.66 -8.70 12.62
N THR A 429 -12.41 -8.79 13.08
CA THR A 429 -12.02 -9.23 14.42
C THR A 429 -12.13 -8.14 15.49
N GLY A 430 -12.20 -6.87 15.08
CA GLY A 430 -12.24 -5.69 15.97
C GLY A 430 -10.86 -5.05 16.18
N ASP A 431 -9.84 -5.50 15.46
CA ASP A 431 -8.54 -4.85 15.39
C ASP A 431 -8.66 -3.50 14.68
N MET A 432 -7.89 -2.53 15.15
CA MET A 432 -7.85 -1.18 14.58
C MET A 432 -6.70 -1.10 13.58
N HIS A 433 -6.96 -0.54 12.40
CA HIS A 433 -5.94 -0.17 11.45
C HIS A 433 -5.90 1.35 11.32
N PHE A 434 -4.73 1.91 11.55
CA PHE A 434 -4.44 3.33 11.42
C PHE A 434 -3.50 3.54 10.24
N VAL A 435 -3.97 4.25 9.22
CA VAL A 435 -3.22 4.51 7.98
C VAL A 435 -2.92 6.00 7.88
N ILE A 436 -1.65 6.36 7.70
CA ILE A 436 -1.21 7.71 7.38
C ILE A 436 -0.99 7.79 5.88
N HIS A 437 -1.74 8.63 5.18
CA HIS A 437 -1.54 8.91 3.76
C HIS A 437 -0.55 10.07 3.58
N SER A 438 0.66 9.75 3.14
CA SER A 438 1.85 10.61 3.16
C SER A 438 2.65 10.43 1.86
N PRO A 439 2.45 11.29 0.83
CA PRO A 439 3.12 11.17 -0.47
C PRO A 439 4.54 11.78 -0.46
N PHE A 440 5.37 11.37 0.50
CA PHE A 440 6.76 11.81 0.65
C PHE A 440 7.78 10.76 0.21
N GLY A 441 7.33 9.56 -0.18
CA GLY A 441 8.21 8.46 -0.57
C GLY A 441 8.59 7.54 0.60
N SER A 442 8.99 6.31 0.27
CA SER A 442 9.18 5.23 1.23
C SER A 442 10.35 5.46 2.18
N ARG A 443 11.39 6.22 1.77
CA ARG A 443 12.52 6.58 2.63
C ARG A 443 12.08 7.41 3.84
N LEU A 444 11.28 8.45 3.61
CA LEU A 444 10.73 9.29 4.68
C LEU A 444 9.66 8.52 5.48
N ASN A 445 8.75 7.83 4.79
CA ASN A 445 7.67 7.09 5.44
C ASN A 445 8.20 5.94 6.33
N ARG A 446 9.31 5.30 5.95
CA ARG A 446 10.01 4.31 6.78
C ARG A 446 10.55 4.95 8.07
N ALA A 447 11.20 6.11 7.96
CA ALA A 447 11.69 6.87 9.12
C ALA A 447 10.55 7.23 10.06
N TRP A 448 9.46 7.77 9.50
CA TRP A 448 8.30 8.18 10.27
C TRP A 448 7.62 6.99 10.94
N GLY A 449 7.31 5.94 10.17
CA GLY A 449 6.65 4.74 10.68
C GLY A 449 7.44 4.05 11.79
N LEU A 450 8.78 3.96 11.64
CA LEU A 450 9.64 3.31 12.64
C LEU A 450 9.74 4.13 13.93
N ALA A 451 9.91 5.46 13.83
CA ALA A 451 9.92 6.35 14.99
C ALA A 451 8.57 6.36 15.71
N LEU A 452 7.47 6.38 14.95
CA LEU A 452 6.11 6.38 15.48
C LEU A 452 5.81 5.05 16.19
N ARG A 453 6.16 3.91 15.56
CA ARG A 453 6.06 2.57 16.17
C ARG A 453 6.72 2.53 17.55
N LYS A 454 7.96 3.06 17.67
CA LYS A 454 8.68 3.08 18.96
C LYS A 454 7.95 3.90 20.02
N ARG A 455 7.35 5.04 19.66
CA ARG A 455 6.56 5.86 20.60
C ARG A 455 5.30 5.13 21.06
N PHE A 456 4.57 4.49 20.15
CA PHE A 456 3.43 3.68 20.55
C PHE A 456 3.85 2.51 21.45
N CYS A 457 4.93 1.79 21.14
CA CYS A 457 5.44 0.72 22.00
C CYS A 457 5.79 1.21 23.41
N GLN A 458 6.40 2.40 23.55
CA GLN A 458 6.70 2.99 24.87
C GLN A 458 5.46 3.43 25.63
N GLN A 459 4.44 3.94 24.93
CA GLN A 459 3.23 4.47 25.56
C GLN A 459 2.25 3.37 25.96
N PHE A 460 2.18 2.29 25.18
CA PHE A 460 1.16 1.24 25.35
C PHE A 460 1.72 -0.14 25.71
N ASN A 461 3.06 -0.32 25.75
CA ASN A 461 3.76 -1.52 26.19
C ASN A 461 3.42 -2.83 25.42
N PHE A 462 3.36 -2.76 24.09
CA PHE A 462 3.21 -3.94 23.23
C PHE A 462 3.86 -3.73 21.85
N GLU A 463 4.14 -4.82 21.13
CA GLU A 463 4.70 -4.77 19.79
C GLU A 463 3.62 -4.55 18.72
N LEU A 464 3.90 -3.62 17.81
CA LEU A 464 2.99 -3.21 16.74
C LEU A 464 3.49 -3.69 15.39
N GLN A 465 2.55 -4.19 14.57
CA GLN A 465 2.80 -4.46 13.17
C GLN A 465 2.73 -3.14 12.39
N ALA A 466 3.78 -2.83 11.64
CA ALA A 466 3.89 -1.59 10.89
C ALA A 466 4.45 -1.85 9.49
N ALA A 467 3.92 -1.14 8.49
CA ALA A 467 4.47 -1.12 7.14
C ALA A 467 4.50 0.30 6.58
N ALA A 468 5.42 0.56 5.66
CA ALA A 468 5.55 1.82 4.95
C ALA A 468 5.75 1.59 3.45
N LEU A 469 4.97 2.32 2.64
CA LEU A 469 5.08 2.40 1.18
C LEU A 469 5.43 3.84 0.75
N GLU A 470 5.44 4.09 -0.56
CA GLU A 470 5.74 5.40 -1.13
C GLU A 470 4.74 6.49 -0.72
N ASP A 471 3.46 6.11 -0.57
CA ASP A 471 2.36 7.04 -0.30
C ASP A 471 1.66 6.83 1.05
N SER A 472 2.08 5.85 1.85
CA SER A 472 1.37 5.52 3.10
C SER A 472 2.20 4.80 4.16
N ILE A 473 1.72 4.87 5.40
CA ILE A 473 2.20 4.12 6.56
C ILE A 473 0.99 3.45 7.21
N VAL A 474 1.08 2.18 7.61
CA VAL A 474 0.02 1.50 8.36
C VAL A 474 0.54 1.03 9.71
N LEU A 475 -0.25 1.25 10.75
CA LEU A 475 -0.09 0.67 12.08
C LEU A 475 -1.33 -0.18 12.39
N SER A 476 -1.13 -1.46 12.67
CA SER A 476 -2.23 -2.35 13.07
C SER A 476 -2.19 -2.60 14.58
N LEU A 477 -3.25 -2.21 15.27
CA LEU A 477 -3.35 -2.24 16.73
C LEU A 477 -4.42 -3.23 17.20
N GLY A 478 -4.17 -3.85 18.35
CA GLY A 478 -5.12 -4.72 19.03
C GLY A 478 -6.33 -4.00 19.60
N VAL A 479 -7.24 -4.81 20.16
CA VAL A 479 -8.53 -4.37 20.73
C VAL A 479 -8.41 -3.54 22.01
N THR A 480 -7.25 -3.43 22.63
CA THR A 480 -7.04 -2.78 23.94
C THR A 480 -6.56 -1.32 23.86
N HIS A 481 -6.56 -0.69 22.68
CA HIS A 481 -5.97 0.65 22.53
C HIS A 481 -6.92 1.60 21.81
N SER A 482 -7.08 2.79 22.38
CA SER A 482 -7.90 3.85 21.82
C SER A 482 -7.12 5.16 21.93
N PHE A 483 -7.23 5.97 20.89
CA PHE A 483 -6.68 7.31 20.86
C PHE A 483 -7.47 8.14 19.83
N PRO A 484 -7.46 9.46 19.93
CA PRO A 484 -8.05 10.37 18.96
C PRO A 484 -7.28 10.30 17.66
N ILE A 485 -7.99 10.26 16.53
CA ILE A 485 -7.37 9.99 15.24
C ILE A 485 -6.25 10.96 14.85
N THR A 486 -6.31 12.23 15.27
CA THR A 486 -5.29 13.25 14.99
C THR A 486 -4.20 13.35 16.07
N GLU A 487 -4.34 12.69 17.21
CA GLU A 487 -3.36 12.74 18.30
C GLU A 487 -1.96 12.25 17.90
N PRO A 488 -1.82 11.15 17.12
CA PRO A 488 -0.50 10.62 16.72
C PRO A 488 0.39 11.61 15.95
N ALA A 489 -0.19 12.69 15.42
CA ALA A 489 0.54 13.80 14.81
C ALA A 489 1.59 14.42 15.74
N HIS A 490 1.31 14.41 17.04
CA HIS A 490 2.09 15.09 18.07
C HIS A 490 2.98 14.14 18.87
N TYR A 491 2.97 12.84 18.57
CA TYR A 491 3.79 11.84 19.28
C TYR A 491 5.28 11.97 18.97
N LEU A 492 5.60 12.57 17.83
CA LEU A 492 6.96 12.88 17.40
C LEU A 492 7.15 14.39 17.38
N ASN A 493 8.35 14.83 17.76
CA ASN A 493 8.74 16.23 17.74
C ASN A 493 10.07 16.38 16.99
N ALA A 494 10.19 17.43 16.19
CA ALA A 494 11.35 17.66 15.33
C ALA A 494 12.69 17.71 16.10
N ALA A 495 12.70 18.19 17.35
CA ALA A 495 13.91 18.28 18.17
C ALA A 495 14.36 16.92 18.74
N SER A 496 13.45 15.96 18.93
CA SER A 496 13.74 14.67 19.57
C SER A 496 13.65 13.46 18.65
N VAL A 497 13.07 13.60 17.45
CA VAL A 497 12.82 12.48 16.53
C VAL A 497 14.09 11.73 16.15
N LYS A 498 15.23 12.43 16.04
CA LYS A 498 16.52 11.80 15.75
C LYS A 498 16.86 10.72 16.78
N GLU A 499 16.77 11.03 18.07
CA GLU A 499 17.09 10.08 19.13
C GLU A 499 16.10 8.92 19.17
N VAL A 500 14.80 9.21 18.96
CA VAL A 500 13.74 8.19 18.92
C VAL A 500 13.97 7.24 17.76
N LEU A 501 14.27 7.76 16.57
CA LEU A 501 14.52 6.97 15.38
C LEU A 501 15.77 6.11 15.53
N ILE A 502 16.86 6.65 16.10
CA ILE A 502 18.08 5.88 16.38
C ILE A 502 17.73 4.69 17.29
N GLN A 503 17.03 4.92 18.40
CA GLN A 503 16.64 3.82 19.30
C GLN A 503 15.70 2.81 18.64
N ALA A 504 14.81 3.26 17.76
CA ALA A 504 13.91 2.38 17.01
C ALA A 504 14.64 1.54 15.94
N LEU A 505 15.64 2.15 15.29
CA LEU A 505 16.50 1.52 14.30
C LEU A 505 17.37 0.41 14.90
N LEU A 506 17.87 0.59 16.12
CA LEU A 506 18.69 -0.41 16.79
C LEU A 506 17.92 -1.73 17.03
N ASP A 507 16.59 -1.67 17.17
CA ASP A 507 15.73 -2.86 17.27
C ASP A 507 15.28 -3.40 15.90
N ALA A 508 15.67 -2.73 14.80
CA ALA A 508 15.20 -3.08 13.46
C ALA A 508 16.19 -4.02 12.72
N PRO A 509 15.71 -4.93 11.85
CA PRO A 509 16.53 -5.94 11.18
C PRO A 509 17.58 -5.37 10.22
N MET A 510 17.32 -4.15 9.73
CA MET A 510 18.18 -3.44 8.81
C MET A 510 19.52 -3.02 9.43
N PHE A 511 19.57 -2.77 10.74
CA PHE A 511 20.79 -2.27 11.39
C PHE A 511 21.93 -3.31 11.38
N PRO A 512 21.73 -4.59 11.80
CA PRO A 512 22.77 -5.62 11.68
C PRO A 512 23.27 -5.83 10.24
N ILE A 513 22.38 -5.69 9.24
CA ILE A 513 22.74 -5.83 7.83
C ILE A 513 23.68 -4.68 7.41
N ARG A 514 23.32 -3.43 7.71
CA ARG A 514 24.14 -2.25 7.39
C ARG A 514 25.45 -2.22 8.17
N TRP A 515 25.42 -2.60 9.45
CA TRP A 515 26.64 -2.78 10.24
C TRP A 515 27.62 -3.72 9.55
N ARG A 516 27.15 -4.88 9.10
CA ARG A 516 27.99 -5.86 8.39
C ARG A 516 28.60 -5.26 7.13
N TRP A 517 27.84 -4.50 6.33
CA TRP A 517 28.37 -3.85 5.14
C TRP A 517 29.47 -2.84 5.47
N VAL A 518 29.22 -1.98 6.45
CA VAL A 518 30.19 -0.99 6.95
C VAL A 518 31.48 -1.65 7.43
N VAL A 519 31.40 -2.68 8.27
CA VAL A 519 32.61 -3.33 8.81
C VAL A 519 33.36 -4.14 7.76
N THR A 520 32.66 -4.66 6.75
CA THR A 520 33.30 -5.33 5.60
C THR A 520 33.99 -4.33 4.68
N THR A 521 33.36 -3.19 4.36
CA THR A 521 33.95 -2.12 3.55
C THR A 521 35.14 -1.47 4.26
N ALA A 522 35.02 -1.22 5.56
CA ALA A 522 36.10 -0.69 6.41
C ALA A 522 37.26 -1.68 6.67
N LEU A 523 37.26 -2.85 6.01
CA LEU A 523 38.25 -3.92 6.15
C LEU A 523 38.30 -4.56 7.54
N ALA A 524 37.35 -4.27 8.43
CA ALA A 524 37.30 -4.85 9.76
C ALA A 524 36.91 -6.34 9.73
N VAL A 525 36.02 -6.72 8.81
CA VAL A 525 35.64 -8.10 8.50
C VAL A 525 36.10 -8.47 7.10
N HIS A 526 36.65 -9.68 6.93
CA HIS A 526 37.26 -10.09 5.67
C HIS A 526 36.27 -10.69 4.67
N ARG A 527 36.35 -10.26 3.39
CA ARG A 527 35.66 -10.90 2.26
C ARG A 527 36.37 -12.16 1.77
N MET A 528 37.70 -12.15 1.83
CA MET A 528 38.55 -13.24 1.36
C MET A 528 39.48 -13.71 2.48
N ARG A 529 39.67 -15.03 2.59
CA ARG A 529 40.62 -15.64 3.54
C ARG A 529 41.37 -16.79 2.87
N GLY A 530 42.69 -16.72 2.86
CA GLY A 530 43.55 -17.76 2.26
C GLY A 530 43.28 -17.98 0.75
N GLY A 531 42.96 -16.90 0.01
CA GLY A 531 42.66 -16.97 -1.42
C GLY A 531 41.27 -17.49 -1.77
N LYS A 532 40.40 -17.76 -0.79
CA LYS A 532 39.01 -18.19 -0.99
C LYS A 532 38.04 -17.16 -0.41
N ARG A 533 36.80 -17.10 -0.94
CA ARG A 533 35.73 -16.28 -0.38
C ARG A 533 35.42 -16.74 1.04
N HIS A 534 35.36 -15.79 1.98
CA HIS A 534 34.99 -16.06 3.35
C HIS A 534 33.51 -16.43 3.40
N PRO A 535 33.13 -17.61 3.91
CA PRO A 535 31.73 -18.03 3.89
C PRO A 535 30.80 -17.04 4.62
N PRO A 536 29.58 -16.80 4.10
CA PRO A 536 28.60 -15.88 4.68
C PRO A 536 28.40 -16.01 6.18
N GLN A 537 28.18 -17.24 6.67
CA GLN A 537 27.95 -17.54 8.09
C GLN A 537 29.11 -17.06 8.97
N PHE A 538 30.36 -17.25 8.53
CA PHE A 538 31.51 -16.76 9.28
C PHE A 538 31.65 -15.24 9.21
N GLN A 539 31.28 -14.61 8.08
CA GLN A 539 31.24 -13.15 8.02
C GLN A 539 30.18 -12.56 8.95
N ARG A 540 28.99 -13.18 9.06
CA ARG A 540 27.94 -12.79 10.03
C ARG A 540 28.47 -12.90 11.45
N ASN A 541 29.03 -14.06 11.81
CA ASN A 541 29.59 -14.29 13.14
C ASN A 541 30.75 -13.32 13.46
N ASP A 542 31.66 -13.06 12.51
CA ASP A 542 32.76 -12.11 12.73
C ASP A 542 32.24 -10.66 12.89
N ALA A 543 31.16 -10.28 12.18
CA ALA A 543 30.52 -8.97 12.32
C ALA A 543 29.76 -8.83 13.65
N GLU A 544 29.09 -9.89 14.12
CA GLU A 544 28.45 -9.96 15.44
C GLU A 544 29.48 -9.94 16.57
N ASP A 545 30.56 -10.72 16.46
CA ASP A 545 31.69 -10.70 17.42
C ASP A 545 32.27 -9.28 17.54
N LEU A 546 32.35 -8.56 16.43
CA LEU A 546 32.83 -7.17 16.39
C LEU A 546 31.81 -6.19 16.99
N MET A 547 30.52 -6.39 16.72
CA MET A 547 29.44 -5.63 17.35
C MET A 547 29.49 -5.79 18.87
N ALA A 548 29.65 -7.01 19.38
CA ALA A 548 29.72 -7.27 20.82
C ALA A 548 30.92 -6.59 21.51
N LEU A 549 31.98 -6.28 20.75
CA LEU A 549 33.15 -5.56 21.24
C LEU A 549 32.96 -4.05 21.23
N ILE A 550 32.43 -3.49 20.13
CA ILE A 550 32.36 -2.05 19.90
C ILE A 550 31.07 -1.46 20.48
N PHE A 551 29.96 -2.19 20.36
CA PHE A 551 28.64 -1.78 20.79
C PHE A 551 27.95 -2.91 21.58
N PRO A 552 28.42 -3.21 22.80
CA PRO A 552 27.93 -4.35 23.59
C PRO A 552 26.42 -4.26 23.89
N ASP A 553 25.90 -3.06 24.14
CA ASP A 553 24.48 -2.79 24.39
C ASP A 553 23.55 -3.26 23.25
N GLN A 554 24.05 -3.37 22.03
CA GLN A 554 23.27 -3.81 20.87
C GLN A 554 22.92 -5.31 20.93
N ILE A 555 23.80 -6.14 21.50
CA ILE A 555 23.61 -7.61 21.63
C ILE A 555 23.22 -7.98 23.06
N ALA A 556 23.24 -7.02 23.99
CA ALA A 556 22.85 -7.26 25.37
C ALA A 556 21.40 -7.73 25.48
N CYS A 557 21.16 -8.65 26.42
CA CYS A 557 19.81 -9.07 26.78
C CYS A 557 19.00 -7.85 27.24
N LEU A 558 17.78 -7.67 26.71
CA LEU A 558 16.91 -6.55 27.06
C LEU A 558 16.65 -6.45 28.57
N GLU A 559 16.65 -7.58 29.29
CA GLU A 559 16.49 -7.60 30.76
C GLU A 559 17.63 -6.89 31.50
N ASN A 560 18.82 -6.78 30.90
CA ASN A 560 19.99 -6.15 31.51
C ASN A 560 20.13 -4.67 31.14
N ILE A 561 19.33 -4.16 30.21
CA ILE A 561 19.39 -2.78 29.74
C ILE A 561 18.38 -1.95 30.53
N VAL A 562 18.88 -0.99 31.32
CA VAL A 562 18.02 -0.04 32.03
C VAL A 562 17.90 1.24 31.20
N GLY A 563 16.76 1.43 30.54
CA GLY A 563 16.48 2.64 29.76
C GLY A 563 16.84 2.52 28.28
N ARG A 564 17.47 3.57 27.72
CA ARG A 564 17.86 3.63 26.30
C ARG A 564 19.24 2.99 26.11
N ARG A 565 19.48 2.37 24.95
CA ARG A 565 20.83 1.86 24.59
C ARG A 565 21.80 3.02 24.46
N GLU A 566 22.97 2.92 25.08
CA GLU A 566 24.02 3.92 24.94
C GLU A 566 24.78 3.68 23.63
N VAL A 567 24.63 4.61 22.68
CA VAL A 567 25.33 4.51 21.39
C VAL A 567 26.78 4.95 21.60
N PRO A 568 27.77 4.10 21.31
CA PRO A 568 29.18 4.43 21.49
C PRO A 568 29.65 5.45 20.45
N ASP A 569 30.53 6.36 20.85
CA ASP A 569 31.27 7.26 19.95
C ASP A 569 32.33 6.45 19.19
N HIS A 570 31.90 5.81 18.09
CA HIS A 570 32.77 5.01 17.25
C HIS A 570 32.44 5.25 15.76
N PRO A 571 33.44 5.53 14.91
CA PRO A 571 33.19 5.98 13.53
C PRO A 571 32.42 4.97 12.67
N LEU A 572 32.62 3.67 12.87
CA LEU A 572 31.86 2.64 12.14
C LEU A 572 30.42 2.50 12.64
N VAL A 573 30.15 2.79 13.92
CA VAL A 573 28.78 2.77 14.44
C VAL A 573 28.03 3.99 13.90
N ASP A 574 28.68 5.15 13.92
CA ASP A 574 28.16 6.37 13.31
C ASP A 574 27.87 6.20 11.82
N GLN A 575 28.77 5.56 11.07
CA GLN A 575 28.56 5.26 9.65
C GLN A 575 27.35 4.33 9.45
N ALA A 576 27.23 3.25 10.24
CA ALA A 576 26.10 2.33 10.11
C ALA A 576 24.76 3.00 10.46
N ILE A 577 24.74 3.91 11.45
CA ILE A 577 23.57 4.73 11.77
C ILE A 577 23.28 5.73 10.63
N ALA A 578 24.31 6.36 10.06
CA ALA A 578 24.15 7.30 8.95
C ALA A 578 23.58 6.60 7.70
N ASP A 579 24.12 5.45 7.30
CA ASP A 579 23.60 4.63 6.18
C ASP A 579 22.10 4.34 6.37
N CYS A 580 21.72 3.89 7.55
CA CYS A 580 20.33 3.60 7.86
C CYS A 580 19.44 4.85 7.85
N THR A 581 19.90 5.96 8.45
CA THR A 581 19.08 7.16 8.66
C THR A 581 19.07 8.15 7.49
N GLN A 582 20.03 8.04 6.57
CA GLN A 582 20.20 8.96 5.44
C GLN A 582 20.08 8.28 4.07
N GLU A 583 20.55 7.03 3.90
CA GLU A 583 20.40 6.33 2.62
C GLU A 583 19.08 5.56 2.57
N LEU A 584 18.89 4.63 3.51
CA LEU A 584 17.70 3.76 3.56
C LEU A 584 16.44 4.51 4.00
N MET A 585 16.63 5.56 4.81
CA MET A 585 15.61 6.45 5.33
C MET A 585 15.98 7.91 5.04
N ASP A 586 15.04 8.82 5.26
CA ASP A 586 15.30 10.25 5.21
C ASP A 586 14.94 10.93 6.54
N LEU A 587 15.90 10.95 7.47
CA LEU A 587 15.75 11.61 8.76
C LEU A 587 15.64 13.14 8.60
N ASN A 588 16.37 13.75 7.67
CA ASN A 588 16.37 15.21 7.52
C ASN A 588 15.02 15.68 6.98
N GLY A 589 14.49 15.00 5.96
CA GLY A 589 13.14 15.25 5.46
C GLY A 589 12.09 15.02 6.54
N LEU A 590 12.20 13.98 7.37
CA LEU A 590 11.28 13.76 8.49
C LEU A 590 11.30 14.92 9.49
N ILE A 591 12.48 15.43 9.85
CA ILE A 591 12.61 16.60 10.75
C ILE A 591 11.89 17.81 10.14
N GLU A 592 12.07 18.07 8.86
CA GLU A 592 11.41 19.19 8.18
C GLU A 592 9.89 19.01 8.08
N VAL A 593 9.40 17.79 7.81
CA VAL A 593 7.96 17.50 7.82
C VAL A 593 7.36 17.72 9.21
N LEU A 594 8.03 17.25 10.27
CA LEU A 594 7.55 17.46 11.64
C LEU A 594 7.54 18.94 12.03
N LYS A 595 8.57 19.72 11.65
CA LYS A 595 8.55 21.18 11.85
C LYS A 595 7.35 21.83 11.17
N LYS A 596 7.04 21.43 9.93
CA LYS A 596 5.90 21.96 9.18
C LYS A 596 4.55 21.54 9.75
N ILE A 597 4.46 20.36 10.36
CA ILE A 597 3.28 19.94 11.13
C ILE A 597 3.15 20.81 12.39
N GLU A 598 4.24 21.03 13.13
CA GLU A 598 4.28 21.87 14.34
C GLU A 598 3.91 23.35 14.04
N THR A 599 4.30 23.88 12.87
CA THR A 599 3.94 25.25 12.43
C THR A 599 2.58 25.34 11.74
N ASN A 600 1.85 24.23 11.60
CA ASN A 600 0.59 24.12 10.83
C ASN A 600 0.70 24.50 9.33
N GLU A 601 1.89 24.44 8.74
CA GLU A 601 2.08 24.51 7.29
C GLU A 601 1.55 23.26 6.59
N ILE A 602 1.72 22.10 7.23
CA ILE A 602 1.09 20.83 6.83
C ILE A 602 -0.16 20.62 7.68
N LYS A 603 -1.31 20.47 7.03
CA LYS A 603 -2.59 20.21 7.69
C LYS A 603 -2.81 18.70 7.83
N ILE A 604 -3.25 18.28 9.01
CA ILE A 604 -3.60 16.88 9.29
C ILE A 604 -5.11 16.76 9.37
N ILE A 605 -5.66 15.79 8.62
CA ILE A 605 -7.10 15.53 8.52
C ILE A 605 -7.38 14.12 9.02
N GLY A 606 -8.19 13.98 10.08
CA GLY A 606 -8.64 12.68 10.58
C GLY A 606 -9.89 12.17 9.88
N ARG A 607 -9.91 10.91 9.45
CA ARG A 607 -11.07 10.23 8.86
C ARG A 607 -11.32 8.83 9.42
N ASP A 608 -12.46 8.68 10.10
CA ASP A 608 -12.99 7.38 10.52
C ASP A 608 -13.84 6.77 9.40
N LEU A 609 -13.47 5.57 8.92
CA LEU A 609 -14.14 4.87 7.83
C LEU A 609 -14.64 3.48 8.22
N ASN A 610 -15.72 3.03 7.59
CA ASN A 610 -16.28 1.68 7.77
C ASN A 610 -15.51 0.59 7.03
N THR A 611 -14.82 0.99 5.97
CA THR A 611 -14.02 0.15 5.10
C THR A 611 -12.77 0.93 4.71
N PRO A 612 -11.65 0.26 4.43
CA PRO A 612 -10.45 0.91 3.93
C PRO A 612 -10.78 1.84 2.74
N SER A 613 -10.15 3.00 2.68
CA SER A 613 -10.24 3.87 1.51
C SER A 613 -9.57 3.23 0.29
N PRO A 614 -9.85 3.72 -0.94
CA PRO A 614 -9.18 3.19 -2.13
C PRO A 614 -7.65 3.27 -2.08
N LEU A 615 -7.07 4.32 -1.46
CA LEU A 615 -5.62 4.46 -1.25
C LEU A 615 -5.07 3.44 -0.24
N SER A 616 -5.85 3.10 0.79
CA SER A 616 -5.43 2.10 1.79
C SER A 616 -5.30 0.70 1.20
N GLN A 617 -5.96 0.39 0.08
CA GLN A 617 -5.95 -0.95 -0.50
C GLN A 617 -4.54 -1.42 -0.91
N GLU A 618 -3.64 -0.51 -1.30
CA GLU A 618 -2.27 -0.89 -1.68
C GLU A 618 -1.43 -1.30 -0.46
N ILE A 619 -1.47 -0.51 0.62
CA ILE A 619 -0.69 -0.81 1.83
C ILE A 619 -1.21 -2.00 2.62
N LEU A 620 -2.50 -2.32 2.51
CA LEU A 620 -3.04 -3.54 3.10
C LEU A 620 -2.51 -4.81 2.43
N ASN A 621 -2.15 -4.70 1.15
CA ASN A 621 -1.51 -5.75 0.36
C ASN A 621 0.01 -5.54 0.24
N ALA A 622 0.61 -4.82 1.19
CA ALA A 622 2.04 -4.50 1.18
C ALA A 622 2.91 -5.76 1.10
N LYS A 623 3.95 -5.68 0.27
CA LYS A 623 4.92 -6.77 0.08
C LYS A 623 5.85 -6.90 1.30
N PRO A 624 6.50 -8.06 1.53
CA PRO A 624 7.34 -8.29 2.70
C PRO A 624 8.41 -7.22 3.00
N TYR A 625 9.00 -6.61 1.96
CA TYR A 625 10.03 -5.58 2.11
C TYR A 625 9.51 -4.23 2.65
N ALA A 626 8.19 -4.03 2.70
CA ALA A 626 7.56 -2.81 3.20
C ALA A 626 7.33 -2.83 4.72
N PHE A 627 7.38 -4.00 5.36
CA PHE A 627 7.21 -4.12 6.81
C PHE A 627 8.42 -3.57 7.56
N LEU A 628 8.15 -2.98 8.74
CA LEU A 628 9.14 -2.32 9.61
C LEU A 628 9.48 -3.18 10.85
N ASP A 629 9.02 -4.42 10.86
CA ASP A 629 9.12 -5.37 11.97
C ASP A 629 9.32 -6.81 11.44
N ASP A 630 9.82 -7.70 12.31
CA ASP A 630 10.21 -9.08 12.00
C ASP A 630 9.05 -10.09 11.96
N GLY A 631 7.79 -9.66 12.04
CA GLY A 631 6.65 -10.60 12.08
C GLY A 631 6.52 -11.49 10.83
N ASP A 632 6.05 -12.71 11.01
CA ASP A 632 5.76 -13.61 9.89
C ASP A 632 4.68 -13.04 8.97
N ALA A 633 4.82 -13.27 7.66
CA ALA A 633 3.88 -12.79 6.65
C ALA A 633 2.46 -13.35 6.85
N GLU A 634 2.32 -14.58 7.34
CA GLU A 634 1.02 -15.22 7.58
C GLU A 634 0.29 -14.67 8.82
N ALA A 635 1.04 -14.13 9.78
CA ALA A 635 0.51 -13.56 11.02
C ALA A 635 0.10 -12.09 10.88
N ARG A 636 0.14 -11.53 9.67
CA ARG A 636 -0.14 -10.12 9.40
C ARG A 636 -1.65 -9.85 9.49
N ARG A 637 -2.03 -8.97 10.42
CA ARG A 637 -3.43 -8.57 10.64
C ARG A 637 -4.06 -7.90 9.42
N THR A 638 -3.26 -7.27 8.57
CA THR A 638 -3.74 -6.66 7.32
C THR A 638 -4.30 -7.70 6.34
N LEU A 639 -3.83 -8.96 6.37
CA LEU A 639 -4.35 -10.04 5.53
C LEU A 639 -5.76 -10.50 5.93
N ALA A 640 -6.17 -10.24 7.19
CA ALA A 640 -7.52 -10.55 7.65
C ALA A 640 -8.58 -9.61 7.03
N ILE A 641 -8.15 -8.51 6.41
CA ILE A 641 -9.04 -7.55 5.77
C ILE A 641 -9.44 -8.08 4.38
N GLN A 642 -10.71 -8.44 4.22
CA GLN A 642 -11.26 -8.84 2.93
C GLN A 642 -11.45 -7.64 2.01
N ASP A 643 -10.87 -7.72 0.81
CA ASP A 643 -11.00 -6.70 -0.23
C ASP A 643 -12.36 -6.82 -0.94
N ASN A 644 -13.19 -5.76 -0.87
CA ASN A 644 -14.48 -5.74 -1.57
C ASN A 644 -14.27 -5.29 -3.02
N ARG A 645 -14.04 -6.25 -3.93
CA ARG A 645 -13.75 -6.01 -5.36
C ARG A 645 -14.93 -5.44 -6.16
N ASP A 646 -16.16 -5.63 -5.71
CA ASP A 646 -17.35 -5.49 -6.59
C ASP A 646 -18.26 -4.26 -6.34
N LEU A 647 -17.86 -3.32 -5.49
CA LEU A 647 -18.67 -2.13 -5.25
C LEU A 647 -18.18 -0.96 -6.12
N ASN A 648 -19.08 -0.38 -6.92
CA ASN A 648 -18.85 0.88 -7.64
C ASN A 648 -18.12 1.87 -6.72
N ILE A 649 -16.85 2.13 -7.01
CA ILE A 649 -15.91 2.82 -6.11
C ILE A 649 -16.47 4.19 -5.69
N LEU A 650 -17.20 4.85 -6.60
CA LEU A 650 -17.89 6.12 -6.37
C LEU A 650 -19.06 6.01 -5.37
N GLN A 651 -19.89 4.96 -5.46
CA GLN A 651 -20.97 4.72 -4.47
C GLN A 651 -20.40 4.26 -3.12
N ALA A 652 -19.30 3.50 -3.16
CA ALA A 652 -18.64 3.02 -1.97
C ALA A 652 -17.98 4.15 -1.16
N ALA A 653 -17.42 5.14 -1.86
CA ALA A 653 -16.73 6.29 -1.27
C ALA A 653 -17.66 7.46 -0.90
N ALA A 654 -18.72 7.72 -1.67
CA ALA A 654 -19.72 8.75 -1.35
C ALA A 654 -20.49 8.49 -0.03
N SER A 655 -20.36 7.30 0.54
CA SER A 655 -21.04 6.87 1.77
C SER A 655 -20.07 6.54 2.92
N GLY A 656 -18.86 7.12 2.92
CA GLY A 656 -17.82 6.86 3.92
C GLY A 656 -18.20 7.19 5.37
N ALA A 657 -19.22 8.04 5.57
CA ALA A 657 -19.79 8.32 6.89
C ALA A 657 -20.52 7.10 7.46
N LEU A 658 -20.36 6.88 8.76
CA LEU A 658 -21.13 5.91 9.55
C LEU A 658 -22.63 6.13 9.33
N GLN A 659 -23.35 5.07 8.94
CA GLN A 659 -24.78 5.18 8.63
C GLN A 659 -25.59 5.34 9.91
N PRO A 660 -26.48 6.35 10.03
CA PRO A 660 -27.32 6.56 11.20
C PRO A 660 -28.10 5.30 11.61
N ASP A 661 -28.61 4.55 10.63
CA ASP A 661 -29.39 3.34 10.90
C ASP A 661 -28.59 2.21 11.54
N ALA A 662 -27.30 2.07 11.20
CA ALA A 662 -26.44 1.06 11.83
C ALA A 662 -26.14 1.43 13.28
N THR A 663 -25.94 2.73 13.53
CA THR A 663 -25.77 3.27 14.89
C THR A 663 -27.03 3.04 15.73
N ALA A 664 -28.20 3.39 15.19
CA ALA A 664 -29.48 3.20 15.87
C ALA A 664 -29.76 1.73 16.19
N GLN A 665 -29.47 0.81 15.26
CA GLN A 665 -29.62 -0.63 15.51
C GLN A 665 -28.69 -1.10 16.66
N VAL A 666 -27.42 -0.70 16.64
CA VAL A 666 -26.48 -1.10 17.70
C VAL A 666 -26.87 -0.51 19.05
N GLN A 667 -27.37 0.73 19.09
CA GLN A 667 -27.89 1.36 20.30
C GLN A 667 -29.11 0.61 20.85
N GLN A 668 -30.04 0.21 19.98
CA GLN A 668 -31.22 -0.57 20.37
C GLN A 668 -30.84 -1.96 20.92
N GLU A 669 -29.87 -2.63 20.31
CA GLU A 669 -29.39 -3.95 20.74
C GLU A 669 -28.49 -3.89 21.99
N ALA A 670 -27.76 -2.79 22.20
CA ALA A 670 -26.97 -2.56 23.41
C ALA A 670 -27.85 -2.23 24.62
N TRP A 671 -29.03 -1.64 24.37
CA TRP A 671 -29.97 -1.33 25.43
C TRP A 671 -30.56 -2.61 26.05
N PRO A 672 -30.58 -2.75 27.38
CA PRO A 672 -31.11 -3.95 28.01
C PRO A 672 -32.62 -4.08 27.81
N GLN A 673 -33.05 -5.31 27.54
CA GLN A 673 -34.46 -5.70 27.42
C GLN A 673 -34.79 -6.79 28.44
N PRO A 674 -34.77 -6.46 29.76
CA PRO A 674 -35.09 -7.42 30.80
C PRO A 674 -36.54 -7.90 30.65
N ARG A 675 -36.73 -9.19 30.91
CA ARG A 675 -38.03 -9.88 30.83
C ARG A 675 -38.57 -10.28 32.19
N SER A 676 -37.81 -10.01 33.25
CA SER A 676 -38.14 -10.33 34.64
C SER A 676 -37.44 -9.35 35.59
N ALA A 677 -37.88 -9.35 36.86
CA ALA A 677 -37.22 -8.60 37.93
C ALA A 677 -35.74 -9.01 38.11
N GLU A 678 -35.41 -10.30 37.92
CA GLU A 678 -34.02 -10.77 37.99
C GLU A 678 -33.16 -10.19 36.86
N GLU A 679 -33.65 -10.18 35.62
CA GLU A 679 -32.92 -9.59 34.49
C GLU A 679 -32.79 -8.06 34.64
N LEU A 680 -33.78 -7.38 35.25
CA LEU A 680 -33.69 -5.94 35.54
C LEU A 680 -32.64 -5.63 36.61
N HIS A 681 -32.56 -6.46 37.66
CA HIS A 681 -31.52 -6.32 38.70
C HIS A 681 -30.12 -6.56 38.11
N ASP A 682 -29.95 -7.60 37.29
CA ASP A 682 -28.68 -7.86 36.58
C ASP A 682 -28.30 -6.70 35.65
N ALA A 683 -29.27 -6.13 34.92
CA ALA A 683 -29.01 -4.94 34.09
C ALA A 683 -28.51 -3.74 34.91
N LEU A 684 -29.06 -3.48 36.11
CA LEU A 684 -28.54 -2.44 36.99
C LEU A 684 -27.13 -2.73 37.49
N MET A 685 -26.80 -4.01 37.73
CA MET A 685 -25.46 -4.42 38.11
C MET A 685 -24.46 -4.15 36.99
N VAL A 686 -24.79 -4.51 35.74
CA VAL A 686 -23.92 -4.35 34.58
C VAL A 686 -23.79 -2.87 34.17
N TYR A 687 -24.92 -2.17 34.01
CA TYR A 687 -24.97 -0.81 33.46
C TYR A 687 -24.93 0.30 34.52
N GLY A 688 -24.93 -0.03 35.81
CA GLY A 688 -24.74 0.91 36.92
C GLY A 688 -26.03 1.54 37.44
N PHE A 689 -26.77 2.25 36.59
CA PHE A 689 -28.04 2.87 36.98
C PHE A 689 -29.05 2.89 35.82
N PHE A 690 -30.25 3.45 36.01
CA PHE A 690 -31.15 3.93 34.95
C PHE A 690 -31.77 5.26 35.36
N ILE A 691 -32.10 6.14 34.41
CA ILE A 691 -32.76 7.42 34.71
C ILE A 691 -34.22 7.26 34.31
N GLU A 692 -35.14 7.61 35.21
CA GLU A 692 -36.57 7.42 35.00
C GLU A 692 -37.09 8.18 33.77
N SER A 693 -36.68 9.44 33.58
CA SER A 693 -37.03 10.22 32.38
C SER A 693 -36.52 9.59 31.09
N GLU A 694 -35.32 8.99 31.11
CA GLU A 694 -34.76 8.24 29.97
C GLU A 694 -35.58 6.98 29.69
N LEU A 695 -35.95 6.23 30.72
CA LEU A 695 -36.78 5.03 30.60
C LEU A 695 -38.14 5.36 29.99
N ILE A 696 -38.80 6.41 30.48
CA ILE A 696 -40.11 6.88 29.96
C ILE A 696 -39.98 7.31 28.50
N SER A 697 -38.88 7.98 28.12
CA SER A 697 -38.68 8.42 26.75
C SER A 697 -38.36 7.27 25.78
N ARG A 698 -37.72 6.20 26.23
CA ARG A 698 -37.25 5.10 25.37
C ARG A 698 -38.20 3.91 25.31
N LEU A 699 -38.97 3.65 26.36
CA LEU A 699 -39.83 2.47 26.47
C LEU A 699 -41.24 2.77 25.95
N GLU A 700 -41.82 1.77 25.28
CA GLU A 700 -43.25 1.78 24.97
C GLU A 700 -44.07 1.68 26.27
N GLN A 701 -45.28 2.25 26.26
CA GLN A 701 -46.12 2.37 27.45
C GLN A 701 -46.34 1.02 28.15
N HIS A 702 -46.59 -0.05 27.40
CA HIS A 702 -46.77 -1.39 27.97
C HIS A 702 -45.49 -1.94 28.62
N THR A 703 -44.32 -1.69 28.05
CA THR A 703 -43.04 -2.14 28.62
C THR A 703 -42.70 -1.36 29.88
N TRP A 704 -42.99 -0.06 29.90
CA TRP A 704 -42.82 0.79 31.07
C TRP A 704 -43.63 0.29 32.28
N GLU A 705 -44.89 -0.09 32.08
CA GLU A 705 -45.74 -0.66 33.15
C GLU A 705 -45.11 -1.92 33.77
N HIS A 706 -44.50 -2.80 32.97
CA HIS A 706 -43.82 -3.99 33.49
C HIS A 706 -42.55 -3.65 34.27
N TRP A 707 -41.76 -2.68 33.80
CA TRP A 707 -40.56 -2.22 34.51
C TRP A 707 -40.92 -1.58 35.85
N GLN A 708 -42.03 -0.84 35.94
CA GLN A 708 -42.54 -0.30 37.19
C GLN A 708 -42.93 -1.40 38.19
N LEU A 709 -43.57 -2.48 37.71
CA LEU A 709 -43.90 -3.63 38.56
C LEU A 709 -42.63 -4.31 39.10
N TRP A 710 -41.63 -4.55 38.26
CA TRP A 710 -40.36 -5.14 38.68
C TRP A 710 -39.56 -4.23 39.61
N GLN A 711 -39.61 -2.91 39.38
CA GLN A 711 -39.00 -1.93 40.28
C GLN A 711 -39.62 -2.01 41.68
N GLN A 712 -40.96 -2.08 41.79
CA GLN A 712 -41.63 -2.27 43.08
C GLN A 712 -41.25 -3.60 43.74
N GLU A 713 -41.21 -4.69 42.97
CA GLU A 713 -40.79 -6.02 43.46
C GLU A 713 -39.37 -6.00 44.04
N LEU A 714 -38.41 -5.41 43.31
CA LEU A 714 -37.01 -5.31 43.73
C LEU A 714 -36.82 -4.37 44.93
N GLN A 715 -37.61 -3.29 45.01
CA GLN A 715 -37.58 -2.39 46.16
C GLN A 715 -38.12 -3.06 47.44
N VAL A 716 -39.22 -3.82 47.33
CA VAL A 716 -39.75 -4.61 48.46
C VAL A 716 -38.74 -5.67 48.91
N ALA A 717 -38.03 -6.29 47.96
CA ALA A 717 -36.95 -7.23 48.23
C ALA A 717 -35.63 -6.58 48.70
N GLN A 718 -35.58 -5.24 48.80
CA GLN A 718 -34.39 -4.45 49.15
C GLN A 718 -33.17 -4.64 48.22
N ARG A 719 -33.40 -5.05 46.98
CA ARG A 719 -32.37 -5.30 45.94
C ARG A 719 -32.13 -4.10 45.02
N MET A 720 -33.01 -3.11 45.06
CA MET A 720 -32.89 -1.85 44.32
C MET A 720 -33.26 -0.67 45.24
N THR A 721 -32.62 0.47 45.00
CA THR A 721 -33.00 1.78 45.55
C THR A 721 -33.21 2.80 44.45
N THR A 722 -33.89 3.90 44.79
CA THR A 722 -34.01 5.07 43.92
C THR A 722 -33.40 6.29 44.62
N ILE A 723 -32.74 7.12 43.83
CA ILE A 723 -32.02 8.30 44.28
C ILE A 723 -32.54 9.49 43.49
N LEU A 724 -32.93 10.56 44.19
CA LEU A 724 -33.32 11.82 43.55
C LEU A 724 -32.08 12.71 43.42
N LEU A 725 -31.65 12.98 42.18
CA LEU A 725 -30.62 13.96 41.87
C LEU A 725 -31.24 15.08 41.03
N GLU A 726 -31.02 16.33 41.44
CA GLU A 726 -31.63 17.51 40.84
C GLU A 726 -33.16 17.39 40.72
N SER A 727 -33.66 16.98 39.54
CA SER A 727 -35.08 16.81 39.22
C SER A 727 -35.45 15.43 38.68
N ASP A 728 -34.52 14.46 38.66
CA ASP A 728 -34.72 13.14 38.06
C ASP A 728 -34.46 11.99 39.05
N LEU A 729 -35.13 10.85 38.81
CA LEU A 729 -35.02 9.64 39.62
C LEU A 729 -34.06 8.64 39.00
N TYR A 730 -33.06 8.25 39.77
CA TYR A 730 -32.01 7.32 39.39
C TYR A 730 -32.28 5.96 40.04
N TRP A 731 -32.46 4.92 39.24
CA TRP A 731 -32.64 3.54 39.69
C TRP A 731 -31.28 2.89 39.82
N VAL A 732 -30.94 2.36 41.00
CA VAL A 732 -29.62 1.78 41.30
C VAL A 732 -29.79 0.45 42.03
N ALA A 733 -28.99 -0.56 41.70
CA ALA A 733 -28.94 -1.79 42.48
C ALA A 733 -28.40 -1.53 43.89
N THR A 734 -28.95 -2.21 44.91
CA THR A 734 -28.52 -2.02 46.30
C THR A 734 -27.02 -2.28 46.48
N GLU A 735 -26.46 -3.24 45.75
CA GLU A 735 -25.03 -3.60 45.75
C GLU A 735 -24.13 -2.50 45.21
N ARG A 736 -24.62 -1.66 44.29
CA ARG A 736 -23.89 -0.51 43.71
C ARG A 736 -24.24 0.82 44.37
N SER A 737 -25.14 0.83 45.37
CA SER A 737 -25.58 2.06 46.04
C SER A 737 -24.43 2.80 46.75
N ALA A 738 -23.50 2.07 47.36
CA ALA A 738 -22.33 2.63 48.02
C ALA A 738 -21.35 3.28 47.03
N GLU A 739 -21.17 2.69 45.84
CA GLU A 739 -20.40 3.29 44.74
C GLU A 739 -21.05 4.61 44.27
N PHE A 740 -22.37 4.63 44.14
CA PHE A 740 -23.12 5.82 43.74
C PHE A 740 -23.05 6.95 44.79
N GLN A 741 -23.11 6.61 46.08
CA GLN A 741 -22.96 7.56 47.20
C GLN A 741 -21.56 8.15 47.32
N LEU A 742 -20.50 7.42 46.90
CA LEU A 742 -19.15 7.98 46.83
C LEU A 742 -19.05 9.11 45.79
N VAL A 743 -19.78 8.98 44.67
CA VAL A 743 -19.83 10.01 43.62
C VAL A 743 -20.76 11.16 44.00
N PHE A 744 -21.89 10.87 44.66
CA PHE A 744 -22.87 11.85 45.12
C PHE A 744 -23.10 11.74 46.64
N PRO A 745 -22.25 12.36 47.47
CA PRO A 745 -22.33 12.25 48.93
C PRO A 745 -23.65 12.77 49.53
N ASP A 746 -24.24 13.79 48.91
CA ASP A 746 -25.47 14.44 49.37
C ASP A 746 -26.76 13.75 48.86
N ALA A 747 -26.62 12.66 48.10
CA ALA A 747 -27.74 11.94 47.50
C ALA A 747 -28.59 11.21 48.54
N GLN A 748 -29.89 11.50 48.58
CA GLN A 748 -30.83 10.84 49.50
C GLN A 748 -31.39 9.55 48.88
N LEU A 749 -31.19 8.43 49.58
CA LEU A 749 -31.84 7.15 49.28
C LEU A 749 -33.31 7.19 49.69
N GLN A 750 -34.22 6.80 48.80
CA GLN A 750 -35.66 6.80 49.12
C GLN A 750 -36.08 5.64 50.04
N ASN A 751 -35.32 4.53 50.04
CA ASN A 751 -35.67 3.31 50.77
C ASN A 751 -34.54 2.88 51.71
N SER A 752 -34.90 2.24 52.83
CA SER A 752 -33.93 1.62 53.74
C SER A 752 -33.39 0.33 53.13
N ILE A 753 -32.12 0.35 52.73
CA ILE A 753 -31.41 -0.79 52.13
C ILE A 753 -30.33 -1.33 53.07
N PRO A 754 -29.96 -2.63 52.97
CA PRO A 754 -28.84 -3.18 53.71
C PRO A 754 -27.53 -2.50 53.31
N HIS A 755 -26.68 -2.20 54.30
CA HIS A 755 -25.35 -1.64 54.04
C HIS A 755 -24.42 -2.74 53.51
N LEU A 756 -24.07 -2.66 52.23
CA LEU A 756 -23.13 -3.56 51.57
C LEU A 756 -21.78 -2.87 51.36
N PRO A 757 -20.65 -3.58 51.53
CA PRO A 757 -19.33 -3.00 51.31
C PRO A 757 -19.10 -2.74 49.81
N THR A 758 -18.51 -1.59 49.48
CA THR A 758 -18.03 -1.27 48.13
C THR A 758 -16.57 -1.73 47.96
N HIS A 759 -16.21 -2.12 46.74
CA HIS A 759 -14.83 -2.41 46.36
C HIS A 759 -14.02 -1.14 46.03
N HIS A 760 -14.69 0.00 45.81
CA HIS A 760 -14.05 1.26 45.47
C HIS A 760 -13.69 2.04 46.73
N THR A 761 -12.48 2.58 46.76
CA THR A 761 -11.97 3.28 47.95
C THR A 761 -12.09 4.79 47.85
N ASP A 762 -12.24 5.33 46.64
CA ASP A 762 -12.42 6.76 46.40
C ASP A 762 -13.53 7.06 45.37
N ALA A 763 -13.93 8.34 45.31
CA ALA A 763 -14.97 8.82 44.41
C ALA A 763 -14.55 8.81 42.93
N SER A 764 -13.25 8.80 42.63
CA SER A 764 -12.72 8.83 41.27
C SER A 764 -12.83 7.46 40.60
N GLU A 765 -12.45 6.40 41.33
CA GLU A 765 -12.61 5.00 40.94
C GLU A 765 -14.08 4.65 40.73
N ALA A 766 -14.95 5.07 41.66
CA ALA A 766 -16.39 4.86 41.56
C ALA A 766 -16.99 5.57 40.34
N LYS A 767 -16.59 6.82 40.07
CA LYS A 767 -16.99 7.57 38.89
C LYS A 767 -16.57 6.88 37.59
N LEU A 768 -15.32 6.42 37.52
CA LEU A 768 -14.78 5.74 36.35
C LEU A 768 -15.51 4.41 36.08
N SER A 769 -15.80 3.65 37.14
CA SER A 769 -16.56 2.40 37.06
C SER A 769 -18.01 2.62 36.61
N LEU A 770 -18.74 3.59 37.18
CA LEU A 770 -20.10 3.94 36.75
C LEU A 770 -20.13 4.43 35.29
N LEU A 771 -19.15 5.25 34.89
CA LEU A 771 -19.01 5.73 33.52
C LEU A 771 -18.74 4.59 32.53
N ARG A 772 -17.86 3.66 32.90
CA ARG A 772 -17.57 2.46 32.11
C ARG A 772 -18.83 1.65 31.88
N SER A 773 -19.53 1.29 32.96
CA SER A 773 -20.79 0.55 32.92
C SER A 773 -21.85 1.24 32.06
N ARG A 774 -21.94 2.57 32.11
CA ARG A 774 -22.92 3.31 31.33
C ARG A 774 -22.66 3.33 29.84
N LEU A 775 -21.41 3.47 29.43
CA LEU A 775 -21.07 3.51 28.01
C LEU A 775 -21.40 2.18 27.29
N GLU A 776 -21.51 1.06 28.00
CA GLU A 776 -21.84 -0.25 27.43
C GLU A 776 -23.27 -0.35 26.85
N CYS A 777 -24.20 0.53 27.23
CA CYS A 777 -25.59 0.52 26.72
C CYS A 777 -26.02 1.78 25.95
N LEU A 778 -25.23 2.86 25.96
CA LEU A 778 -25.62 4.14 25.35
C LEU A 778 -25.31 4.23 23.84
N GLY A 779 -24.26 3.55 23.38
CA GLY A 779 -23.67 3.80 22.05
C GLY A 779 -23.02 5.19 21.95
N PRO A 780 -22.88 5.78 20.76
CA PRO A 780 -22.27 7.10 20.59
C PRO A 780 -23.05 8.21 21.30
N ILE A 781 -22.38 8.95 22.18
CA ILE A 781 -22.98 10.01 23.00
C ILE A 781 -22.08 11.25 23.07
N THR A 782 -22.66 12.45 23.08
CA THR A 782 -21.88 13.71 23.23
C THR A 782 -21.58 14.00 24.70
N LYS A 783 -20.52 14.77 24.99
CA LYS A 783 -20.18 15.17 26.38
C LYS A 783 -21.35 15.88 27.10
N PRO A 784 -22.09 16.84 26.47
CA PRO A 784 -23.22 17.49 27.13
C PRO A 784 -24.35 16.52 27.47
N GLN A 785 -24.64 15.56 26.60
CA GLN A 785 -25.65 14.52 26.89
C GLN A 785 -25.22 13.65 28.07
N LEU A 786 -23.94 13.24 28.10
CA LEU A 786 -23.39 12.43 29.18
C LEU A 786 -23.37 13.20 30.52
N ALA A 787 -23.08 14.51 30.50
CA ALA A 787 -23.16 15.38 31.67
C ALA A 787 -24.58 15.46 32.26
N ASN A 788 -25.58 15.60 31.39
CA ASN A 788 -26.98 15.57 31.82
C ASN A 788 -27.37 14.20 32.39
N HIS A 789 -26.92 13.09 31.77
CA HIS A 789 -27.23 11.75 32.28
C HIS A 789 -26.62 11.51 33.67
N PHE A 790 -25.41 12.00 33.92
CA PHE A 790 -24.72 11.82 35.18
C PHE A 790 -25.03 12.92 36.21
N ALA A 791 -25.79 13.97 35.88
CA ALA A 791 -26.00 15.13 36.75
C ALA A 791 -24.68 15.69 37.33
N MET A 792 -23.65 15.79 36.47
CA MET A 792 -22.30 16.23 36.86
C MET A 792 -21.77 17.34 35.95
N PRO A 793 -20.90 18.23 36.45
CA PRO A 793 -20.17 19.18 35.62
C PRO A 793 -19.33 18.48 34.54
N LEU A 794 -19.23 19.09 33.36
CA LEU A 794 -18.44 18.56 32.24
C LEU A 794 -16.97 18.29 32.61
N SER A 795 -16.35 19.18 33.39
CA SER A 795 -14.95 19.06 33.83
C SER A 795 -14.66 17.74 34.56
N ASP A 796 -15.64 17.26 35.31
CA ASP A 796 -15.51 16.11 36.20
C ASP A 796 -15.65 14.78 35.46
N LEU A 797 -16.33 14.80 34.30
CA LEU A 797 -16.48 13.67 33.41
C LEU A 797 -15.34 13.55 32.40
N GLU A 798 -14.76 14.69 31.98
CA GLU A 798 -13.66 14.71 31.03
C GLU A 798 -12.44 13.92 31.51
N GLN A 799 -12.05 14.06 32.78
CA GLN A 799 -10.93 13.28 33.32
C GLN A 799 -11.20 11.77 33.29
N ALA A 800 -12.40 11.34 33.65
CA ALA A 800 -12.77 9.92 33.66
C ALA A 800 -12.87 9.35 32.24
N LEU A 801 -13.42 10.11 31.29
CA LEU A 801 -13.46 9.73 29.87
C LEU A 801 -12.06 9.57 29.27
N LEU A 802 -11.14 10.49 29.58
CA LEU A 802 -9.75 10.42 29.12
C LEU A 802 -9.03 9.19 29.70
N LEU A 803 -9.26 8.83 30.96
CA LEU A 803 -8.71 7.60 31.55
C LEU A 803 -9.25 6.34 30.84
N LEU A 804 -10.57 6.30 30.56
CA LEU A 804 -11.18 5.18 29.82
C LEU A 804 -10.67 5.08 28.37
N GLU A 805 -10.31 6.20 27.74
CA GLU A 805 -9.66 6.20 26.42
C GLU A 805 -8.22 5.66 26.50
N GLN A 806 -7.45 6.07 27.52
CA GLN A 806 -6.09 5.56 27.75
C GLN A 806 -6.07 4.05 28.02
N GLU A 807 -7.08 3.52 28.72
CA GLU A 807 -7.28 2.08 28.93
C GLU A 807 -7.79 1.34 27.67
N GLY A 808 -8.15 2.07 26.61
CA GLY A 808 -8.66 1.52 25.37
C GLY A 808 -10.13 1.08 25.39
N PHE A 809 -10.87 1.41 26.45
CA PHE A 809 -12.28 1.06 26.61
C PHE A 809 -13.21 1.97 25.77
N ALA A 810 -12.98 3.28 25.82
CA ALA A 810 -13.78 4.28 25.12
C ALA A 810 -12.99 4.90 23.95
N ILE A 811 -13.71 5.35 22.92
CA ILE A 811 -13.13 6.04 21.75
C ILE A 811 -13.91 7.31 21.46
N ARG A 812 -13.19 8.37 21.11
CA ARG A 812 -13.79 9.60 20.59
C ARG A 812 -13.71 9.67 19.07
N GLY A 813 -14.79 10.15 18.45
CA GLY A 813 -14.92 10.20 16.99
C GLY A 813 -16.26 10.81 16.55
N GLN A 814 -16.44 10.90 15.23
CA GLN A 814 -17.69 11.35 14.61
C GLN A 814 -18.47 10.12 14.13
N PHE A 815 -19.50 9.72 14.88
CA PHE A 815 -20.27 8.50 14.57
C PHE A 815 -21.61 8.80 13.91
N SER A 816 -22.50 9.48 14.62
CA SER A 816 -23.87 9.77 14.15
C SER A 816 -24.07 11.24 13.80
N THR A 817 -23.24 12.12 14.37
CA THR A 817 -23.28 13.57 14.17
C THR A 817 -21.90 14.12 13.81
N PRO A 818 -21.81 15.33 13.21
CA PRO A 818 -20.53 16.01 12.99
C PRO A 818 -19.82 16.43 14.29
N GLU A 819 -20.54 16.50 15.40
CA GLU A 819 -19.99 16.78 16.73
C GLU A 819 -19.18 15.60 17.28
N GLU A 820 -18.19 15.87 18.13
CA GLU A 820 -17.39 14.84 18.79
C GLU A 820 -18.25 14.02 19.75
N GLN A 821 -18.25 12.71 19.55
CA GLN A 821 -18.99 11.73 20.35
C GLN A 821 -18.03 10.72 20.97
N TRP A 822 -18.41 10.20 22.13
CA TRP A 822 -17.76 9.14 22.86
C TRP A 822 -18.55 7.85 22.70
N CYS A 823 -17.88 6.74 22.45
CA CYS A 823 -18.50 5.43 22.31
C CYS A 823 -17.63 4.35 22.96
N GLU A 824 -18.25 3.33 23.53
CA GLU A 824 -17.53 2.10 23.90
C GLU A 824 -16.99 1.43 22.63
N ARG A 825 -15.74 0.94 22.70
CA ARG A 825 -15.00 0.48 21.53
C ARG A 825 -15.67 -0.71 20.82
N ARG A 826 -16.17 -1.71 21.54
CA ARG A 826 -16.83 -2.88 20.95
C ARG A 826 -18.13 -2.49 20.25
N LEU A 827 -18.90 -1.55 20.81
CA LEU A 827 -20.07 -0.97 20.17
C LEU A 827 -19.67 -0.21 18.90
N ALA A 828 -18.62 0.62 18.95
CA ALA A 828 -18.10 1.28 17.76
C ALA A 828 -17.71 0.28 16.65
N ALA A 829 -16.94 -0.77 16.99
CA ALA A 829 -16.59 -1.84 16.07
C ALA A 829 -17.83 -2.59 15.52
N ARG A 830 -18.85 -2.82 16.37
CA ARG A 830 -20.14 -3.41 15.96
C ARG A 830 -20.90 -2.51 14.99
N ILE A 831 -20.92 -1.20 15.19
CA ILE A 831 -21.53 -0.22 14.27
C ILE A 831 -20.84 -0.30 12.91
N HIS A 832 -19.50 -0.26 12.88
CA HIS A 832 -18.72 -0.40 11.64
C HIS A 832 -19.02 -1.73 10.93
N ARG A 833 -19.10 -2.84 11.67
CA ARG A 833 -19.44 -4.16 11.13
C ARG A 833 -20.84 -4.21 10.52
N TYR A 834 -21.85 -3.67 11.21
CA TYR A 834 -23.23 -3.66 10.73
C TYR A 834 -23.42 -2.76 9.52
N ALA A 835 -22.77 -1.59 9.52
CA ALA A 835 -22.71 -0.72 8.35
C ALA A 835 -22.13 -1.47 7.13
N ARG A 836 -21.06 -2.24 7.33
CA ARG A 836 -20.46 -3.08 6.27
C ARG A 836 -21.39 -4.20 5.81
N GLN A 837 -22.03 -4.93 6.73
CA GLN A 837 -22.95 -6.03 6.39
C GLN A 837 -24.18 -5.55 5.61
N ARG A 838 -24.81 -4.44 6.04
CA ARG A 838 -25.94 -3.85 5.30
C ARG A 838 -25.56 -3.43 3.88
N LYS A 839 -24.34 -2.90 3.70
CA LYS A 839 -23.80 -2.58 2.37
C LYS A 839 -23.64 -3.85 1.51
N ARG A 840 -23.13 -4.94 2.09
CA ARG A 840 -23.04 -6.26 1.42
C ARG A 840 -24.42 -6.76 1.00
N GLN A 841 -25.43 -6.67 1.87
CA GLN A 841 -26.79 -7.13 1.56
C GLN A 841 -27.42 -6.40 0.36
N ARG A 842 -27.13 -5.11 0.14
CA ARG A 842 -27.64 -4.35 -1.02
C ARG A 842 -27.08 -4.81 -2.37
N SER A 843 -25.93 -5.51 -2.37
CA SER A 843 -25.20 -5.90 -3.58
C SER A 843 -24.94 -7.41 -3.63
N GLN A 844 -25.83 -8.22 -3.04
CA GLN A 844 -25.69 -9.67 -3.09
C GLN A 844 -25.94 -10.19 -4.52
N LEU A 845 -24.97 -10.94 -5.04
CA LEU A 845 -25.12 -11.71 -6.26
C LEU A 845 -26.26 -12.73 -6.06
N VAL A 846 -27.25 -12.67 -6.96
CA VAL A 846 -28.37 -13.63 -6.96
C VAL A 846 -28.02 -14.83 -7.82
N SER A 847 -28.63 -15.98 -7.51
CA SER A 847 -28.44 -17.17 -8.33
C SER A 847 -28.92 -16.95 -9.78
N PRO A 848 -28.32 -17.62 -10.78
CA PRO A 848 -28.80 -17.54 -12.16
C PRO A 848 -30.31 -17.83 -12.30
N GLN A 849 -30.86 -18.71 -11.47
CA GLN A 849 -32.30 -19.01 -11.44
C GLN A 849 -33.13 -17.81 -10.98
N THR A 850 -32.65 -17.07 -9.99
CA THR A 850 -33.32 -15.86 -9.47
C THR A 850 -33.29 -14.74 -10.51
N TYR A 851 -32.14 -14.57 -11.18
CA TYR A 851 -32.00 -13.62 -12.28
C TYR A 851 -32.95 -13.95 -13.45
N MET A 852 -33.04 -15.23 -13.85
CA MET A 852 -33.98 -15.66 -14.89
C MET A 852 -35.45 -15.41 -14.53
N ARG A 853 -35.85 -15.66 -13.28
CA ARG A 853 -37.21 -15.34 -12.79
C ARG A 853 -37.50 -13.84 -12.86
N PHE A 854 -36.53 -13.01 -12.45
CA PHE A 854 -36.63 -11.56 -12.59
C PHE A 854 -36.82 -11.17 -14.06
N LEU A 855 -36.03 -11.70 -15.00
CA LEU A 855 -36.16 -11.39 -16.42
C LEU A 855 -37.54 -11.78 -16.98
N PHE A 856 -38.05 -12.97 -16.66
CA PHE A 856 -39.39 -13.38 -17.10
C PHE A 856 -40.49 -12.46 -16.57
N ARG A 857 -40.39 -12.01 -15.31
CA ARG A 857 -41.32 -11.06 -14.71
C ARG A 857 -41.18 -9.65 -15.30
N TRP A 858 -39.95 -9.17 -15.46
CA TRP A 858 -39.62 -7.85 -15.99
C TRP A 858 -40.13 -7.65 -17.42
N HIS A 859 -40.00 -8.70 -18.24
CA HIS A 859 -40.53 -8.75 -19.61
C HIS A 859 -42.02 -9.15 -19.68
N GLY A 860 -42.68 -9.41 -18.56
CA GLY A 860 -44.13 -9.72 -18.51
C GLY A 860 -44.52 -11.07 -19.10
N ILE A 861 -43.60 -12.05 -19.14
CA ILE A 861 -43.81 -13.38 -19.72
C ILE A 861 -44.48 -14.34 -18.72
N ASP A 862 -44.20 -14.18 -17.42
CA ASP A 862 -44.70 -15.07 -16.35
C ASP A 862 -46.18 -14.78 -16.00
N ALA A 863 -46.61 -13.53 -16.18
CA ALA A 863 -47.99 -13.11 -16.05
C ALA A 863 -48.26 -11.96 -17.04
N ALA A 864 -48.98 -12.26 -18.12
CA ALA A 864 -49.42 -11.24 -19.07
C ALA A 864 -50.51 -10.37 -18.39
N GLU A 865 -50.09 -9.41 -17.56
CA GLU A 865 -50.96 -8.48 -16.84
C GLU A 865 -51.30 -7.22 -17.68
N HIS A 866 -50.53 -7.00 -18.75
CA HIS A 866 -50.57 -5.82 -19.59
C HIS A 866 -51.56 -5.99 -20.75
N GLN A 867 -52.50 -5.06 -20.93
CA GLN A 867 -53.50 -5.06 -22.00
C GLN A 867 -53.66 -3.66 -22.61
N GLY A 868 -53.97 -3.60 -23.90
CA GLY A 868 -54.31 -2.37 -24.61
C GLY A 868 -53.11 -1.68 -25.27
N ARG A 869 -53.40 -0.55 -25.92
CA ARG A 869 -52.47 0.18 -26.77
C ARG A 869 -51.26 0.75 -26.03
N ASP A 870 -51.48 1.38 -24.88
CA ASP A 870 -50.38 2.00 -24.10
C ASP A 870 -49.42 0.95 -23.55
N ALA A 871 -49.94 -0.22 -23.20
CA ALA A 871 -49.13 -1.32 -22.70
C ALA A 871 -48.26 -1.93 -23.82
N LEU A 872 -48.78 -2.00 -25.04
CA LEU A 872 -48.00 -2.38 -26.23
C LEU A 872 -46.84 -1.40 -26.47
N LEU A 873 -47.09 -0.10 -26.29
CA LEU A 873 -46.08 0.95 -26.46
C LEU A 873 -44.92 0.77 -25.46
N SER A 874 -45.22 0.53 -24.18
CA SER A 874 -44.20 0.27 -23.16
C SER A 874 -43.44 -1.06 -23.36
N ILE A 875 -44.09 -2.07 -23.94
CA ILE A 875 -43.41 -3.34 -24.29
C ILE A 875 -42.46 -3.14 -25.47
N VAL A 876 -42.87 -2.37 -26.48
CA VAL A 876 -42.02 -2.01 -27.62
C VAL A 876 -40.86 -1.13 -27.15
N GLU A 877 -41.09 -0.17 -26.26
CA GLU A 877 -40.04 0.65 -25.63
C GLU A 877 -38.98 -0.21 -24.92
N LYS A 878 -39.39 -1.25 -24.19
CA LYS A 878 -38.48 -2.20 -23.53
C LYS A 878 -37.71 -3.08 -24.51
N LEU A 879 -38.19 -3.26 -25.74
CA LEU A 879 -37.64 -4.15 -26.76
C LEU A 879 -37.02 -3.38 -27.94
N GLU A 880 -36.88 -2.05 -27.84
CA GLU A 880 -36.27 -1.25 -28.89
C GLU A 880 -34.86 -1.72 -29.19
N GLY A 881 -34.48 -1.62 -30.47
CA GLY A 881 -33.18 -2.04 -30.96
C GLY A 881 -33.15 -3.51 -31.37
N PHE A 882 -33.85 -4.39 -30.65
CA PHE A 882 -33.72 -5.84 -30.82
C PHE A 882 -34.34 -6.36 -32.15
N PRO A 883 -33.55 -6.96 -33.07
CA PRO A 883 -34.01 -7.35 -34.39
C PRO A 883 -34.61 -8.75 -34.38
N ILE A 884 -35.92 -8.83 -34.65
CA ILE A 884 -36.64 -10.12 -34.71
C ILE A 884 -37.30 -10.29 -36.08
N ALA A 885 -37.43 -11.55 -36.52
CA ALA A 885 -38.16 -11.88 -37.74
C ALA A 885 -39.58 -11.28 -37.74
N ALA A 886 -39.98 -10.69 -38.86
CA ALA A 886 -41.27 -10.04 -39.03
C ALA A 886 -42.46 -10.86 -38.53
N GLY A 887 -42.50 -12.16 -38.83
CA GLY A 887 -43.58 -13.05 -38.39
C GLY A 887 -43.59 -13.38 -36.90
N ALA A 888 -42.45 -13.23 -36.20
CA ALA A 888 -42.32 -13.61 -34.79
C ALA A 888 -42.72 -12.49 -33.83
N TRP A 889 -42.68 -11.21 -34.25
CA TRP A 889 -43.10 -10.08 -33.41
C TRP A 889 -44.50 -10.27 -32.83
N GLU A 890 -45.50 -10.51 -33.68
CA GLU A 890 -46.88 -10.66 -33.22
C GLU A 890 -47.16 -12.05 -32.61
N GLN A 891 -46.52 -13.11 -33.12
CA GLN A 891 -46.85 -14.49 -32.73
C GLN A 891 -46.12 -14.95 -31.47
N GLU A 892 -44.85 -14.61 -31.32
CA GLU A 892 -43.94 -15.19 -30.32
C GLU A 892 -43.45 -14.15 -29.31
N ILE A 893 -43.49 -12.85 -29.64
CA ILE A 893 -42.92 -11.81 -28.79
C ILE A 893 -43.98 -11.02 -28.04
N LEU A 894 -44.91 -10.39 -28.78
CA LEU A 894 -45.95 -9.54 -28.19
C LEU A 894 -47.04 -10.39 -27.53
N LYS A 895 -47.48 -11.47 -28.17
CA LYS A 895 -48.56 -12.33 -27.67
C LYS A 895 -48.28 -12.96 -26.30
N PRO A 896 -47.08 -13.49 -25.98
CA PRO A 896 -46.81 -14.00 -24.64
C PRO A 896 -46.66 -12.91 -23.56
N ARG A 897 -46.40 -11.66 -23.95
CA ARG A 897 -46.17 -10.53 -23.04
C ARG A 897 -47.42 -9.69 -22.78
N MET A 898 -48.49 -9.91 -23.56
CA MET A 898 -49.72 -9.15 -23.51
C MET A 898 -50.96 -10.05 -23.37
N LYS A 899 -51.90 -9.61 -22.55
CA LYS A 899 -53.20 -10.26 -22.42
C LYS A 899 -54.09 -9.89 -23.60
N PHE A 900 -54.61 -10.89 -24.31
CA PHE A 900 -55.51 -10.70 -25.45
C PHE A 900 -54.98 -9.73 -26.53
N TYR A 901 -53.72 -9.91 -26.95
CA TYR A 901 -53.11 -9.12 -28.02
C TYR A 901 -53.98 -9.10 -29.29
N ASP A 902 -54.26 -7.90 -29.81
CA ASP A 902 -54.94 -7.65 -31.07
C ASP A 902 -53.98 -6.93 -32.04
N SER A 903 -53.81 -7.47 -33.25
CA SER A 903 -52.92 -6.90 -34.28
C SER A 903 -53.33 -5.48 -34.70
N GLN A 904 -54.61 -5.12 -34.54
CA GLN A 904 -55.09 -3.77 -34.83
C GLN A 904 -54.41 -2.69 -33.97
N TRP A 905 -53.90 -3.04 -32.77
CA TRP A 905 -53.19 -2.08 -31.92
C TRP A 905 -51.83 -1.71 -32.52
N LEU A 906 -51.09 -2.70 -33.02
CA LEU A 906 -49.82 -2.45 -33.68
C LEU A 906 -50.03 -1.70 -35.00
N ASP A 907 -51.04 -2.08 -35.78
CA ASP A 907 -51.42 -1.38 -37.02
C ASP A 907 -51.78 0.09 -36.76
N SER A 908 -52.56 0.35 -35.70
CA SER A 908 -52.95 1.70 -35.29
C SER A 908 -51.75 2.54 -34.80
N LEU A 909 -50.85 1.95 -34.01
CA LEU A 909 -49.62 2.61 -33.55
C LEU A 909 -48.63 2.90 -34.69
N CYS A 910 -48.54 1.99 -35.66
CA CYS A 910 -47.74 2.21 -36.86
C CYS A 910 -48.40 3.25 -37.80
N GLY A 911 -49.72 3.20 -37.96
CA GLY A 911 -50.50 4.10 -38.80
C GLY A 911 -50.55 5.54 -38.28
N SER A 912 -50.59 5.72 -36.95
CA SER A 912 -50.42 7.03 -36.29
C SER A 912 -48.97 7.52 -36.31
N GLY A 913 -48.02 6.63 -36.57
CA GLY A 913 -46.60 6.93 -36.63
C GLY A 913 -45.93 7.09 -35.26
N GLU A 914 -46.55 6.58 -34.19
CA GLU A 914 -45.94 6.52 -32.85
C GLU A 914 -44.88 5.42 -32.79
N ILE A 915 -45.16 4.28 -33.40
CA ILE A 915 -44.19 3.20 -33.62
C ILE A 915 -43.72 3.25 -35.08
N VAL A 916 -42.42 3.11 -35.27
CA VAL A 916 -41.80 2.91 -36.57
C VAL A 916 -41.04 1.61 -36.57
N TRP A 917 -41.01 0.94 -37.72
CA TRP A 917 -40.15 -0.21 -37.92
C TRP A 917 -38.93 0.20 -38.72
N HIS A 918 -37.78 -0.34 -38.32
CA HIS A 918 -36.52 -0.12 -39.02
C HIS A 918 -35.82 -1.45 -39.28
N ARG A 919 -35.08 -1.49 -40.39
CA ARG A 919 -34.20 -2.59 -40.72
C ARG A 919 -32.77 -2.06 -40.69
N ALA A 920 -32.02 -2.45 -39.68
CA ALA A 920 -30.59 -2.17 -39.62
C ALA A 920 -29.89 -2.79 -40.86
N PRO A 921 -28.98 -2.06 -41.53
CA PRO A 921 -28.20 -2.62 -42.62
C PRO A 921 -27.30 -3.75 -42.08
N ARG A 922 -27.34 -4.95 -42.67
CA ARG A 922 -26.34 -5.99 -42.37
C ARG A 922 -24.96 -5.44 -42.72
N THR A 923 -24.04 -5.48 -41.77
CA THR A 923 -22.64 -5.02 -41.82
C THR A 923 -21.74 -5.83 -42.77
N THR A 924 -22.28 -6.32 -43.89
CA THR A 924 -21.49 -6.97 -44.95
C THR A 924 -21.62 -6.17 -46.24
N LYS A 925 -20.48 -5.65 -46.73
CA LYS A 925 -20.29 -4.90 -47.98
C LYS A 925 -21.26 -5.37 -49.07
N ARG A 926 -22.33 -4.63 -49.33
CA ARG A 926 -23.29 -4.95 -50.38
C ARG A 926 -23.04 -4.05 -51.59
N LYS A 927 -22.65 -4.68 -52.71
CA LYS A 927 -22.67 -4.09 -54.06
C LYS A 927 -24.06 -3.53 -54.34
N GLN A 928 -24.10 -2.33 -54.93
CA GLN A 928 -25.32 -1.66 -55.39
C GLN A 928 -26.18 -2.60 -56.23
N GLY A 929 -27.33 -3.00 -55.68
CA GLY A 929 -28.35 -3.81 -56.34
C GLY A 929 -29.64 -3.71 -55.53
N THR A 930 -30.77 -3.53 -56.23
CA THR A 930 -32.12 -3.31 -55.67
C THR A 930 -32.47 -4.34 -54.59
N ALA A 931 -32.89 -3.86 -53.41
CA ALA A 931 -33.24 -4.70 -52.26
C ALA A 931 -34.44 -5.61 -52.58
N ALA A 932 -34.29 -6.91 -52.32
CA ALA A 932 -35.39 -7.86 -52.39
C ALA A 932 -36.50 -7.49 -51.38
N PRO A 933 -37.79 -7.66 -51.73
CA PRO A 933 -38.91 -7.34 -50.86
C PRO A 933 -38.86 -8.16 -49.55
N PRO A 934 -39.34 -7.62 -48.43
CA PRO A 934 -39.32 -8.31 -47.14
C PRO A 934 -40.17 -9.58 -47.18
N VAL A 935 -39.58 -10.70 -46.77
CA VAL A 935 -40.25 -11.98 -46.50
C VAL A 935 -40.50 -12.15 -44.99
N ARG A 936 -41.35 -13.09 -44.56
CA ARG A 936 -41.70 -13.31 -43.14
C ARG A 936 -40.51 -13.51 -42.19
N THR A 937 -39.39 -13.99 -42.71
CA THR A 937 -38.14 -14.21 -41.95
C THR A 937 -37.23 -12.99 -41.90
N THR A 938 -37.64 -11.86 -42.49
CA THR A 938 -36.83 -10.63 -42.51
C THR A 938 -36.78 -10.04 -41.11
N PRO A 939 -35.59 -9.87 -40.51
CA PRO A 939 -35.47 -9.25 -39.21
C PRO A 939 -35.71 -7.75 -39.33
N PHE A 940 -36.57 -7.21 -38.47
CA PHE A 940 -36.72 -5.79 -38.23
C PHE A 940 -36.89 -5.52 -36.74
N THR A 941 -36.63 -4.28 -36.33
CA THR A 941 -36.88 -3.80 -34.98
C THR A 941 -38.07 -2.83 -34.98
N LEU A 942 -38.88 -2.90 -33.94
CA LEU A 942 -39.89 -1.88 -33.63
C LEU A 942 -39.27 -0.88 -32.67
N MET A 943 -39.50 0.41 -32.90
CA MET A 943 -39.05 1.47 -32.01
C MET A 943 -40.05 2.62 -31.99
N LEU A 944 -40.02 3.39 -30.91
CA LEU A 944 -40.76 4.63 -30.83
C LEU A 944 -40.11 5.67 -31.74
N ARG A 945 -40.94 6.44 -32.43
CA ARG A 945 -40.48 7.40 -33.44
C ARG A 945 -39.59 8.51 -32.85
N ASN A 946 -39.85 8.92 -31.61
CA ASN A 946 -39.04 9.90 -30.88
C ASN A 946 -37.62 9.36 -30.56
N HIS A 947 -37.45 8.04 -30.40
CA HIS A 947 -36.15 7.41 -30.17
C HIS A 947 -35.40 7.07 -31.46
N ARG A 948 -36.08 7.15 -32.62
CA ARG A 948 -35.50 6.85 -33.94
C ARG A 948 -34.17 7.55 -34.20
N ALA A 949 -34.01 8.82 -33.78
CA ALA A 949 -32.77 9.55 -34.00
C ALA A 949 -31.59 8.96 -33.19
N ALA A 950 -31.82 8.53 -31.95
CA ALA A 950 -30.80 7.90 -31.12
C ALA A 950 -30.31 6.57 -31.73
N TRP A 951 -31.23 5.78 -32.31
CA TRP A 951 -30.91 4.51 -32.98
C TRP A 951 -30.30 4.67 -34.38
N LEU A 952 -30.58 5.77 -35.08
CA LEU A 952 -30.07 6.05 -36.43
C LEU A 952 -28.82 6.93 -36.46
N THR A 953 -28.38 7.47 -35.31
CA THR A 953 -27.12 8.20 -35.25
C THR A 953 -25.99 7.18 -35.29
N PRO A 954 -25.19 7.10 -36.37
CA PRO A 954 -23.99 6.29 -36.32
C PRO A 954 -23.10 6.87 -35.22
N ARG A 955 -22.90 6.14 -34.12
CA ARG A 955 -21.66 6.32 -33.38
C ARG A 955 -20.56 6.06 -34.40
N GLU A 956 -19.72 7.05 -34.68
CA GLU A 956 -18.44 6.77 -35.31
C GLU A 956 -17.82 5.67 -34.49
N ALA A 957 -17.83 4.45 -35.04
CA ALA A 957 -17.07 3.37 -34.49
C ALA A 957 -15.62 3.84 -34.66
N SER A 958 -15.03 4.37 -33.59
CA SER A 958 -13.60 4.25 -33.42
C SER A 958 -13.30 2.78 -33.71
N SER A 959 -12.46 2.54 -34.70
CA SER A 959 -11.96 1.23 -35.06
C SER A 959 -10.99 0.73 -33.98
N GLU A 960 -11.42 0.79 -32.72
CA GLU A 960 -10.80 0.12 -31.60
C GLU A 960 -11.68 -1.11 -31.34
N GLU A 961 -11.18 -2.27 -31.72
CA GLU A 961 -11.74 -3.54 -31.30
C GLU A 961 -11.68 -3.58 -29.76
N TYR A 962 -12.79 -3.26 -29.09
CA TYR A 962 -12.93 -3.61 -27.69
C TYR A 962 -12.83 -5.14 -27.59
N SER A 963 -11.73 -5.65 -27.02
CA SER A 963 -11.60 -7.08 -26.70
C SER A 963 -12.60 -7.39 -25.59
N LEU A 964 -13.67 -8.08 -25.97
CA LEU A 964 -14.72 -8.46 -25.03
C LEU A 964 -14.18 -9.54 -24.10
N SER A 965 -14.25 -9.35 -22.78
CA SER A 965 -13.89 -10.37 -21.79
C SER A 965 -14.59 -11.70 -22.07
N SER A 966 -14.06 -12.88 -21.71
CA SER A 966 -14.68 -14.19 -22.05
C SER A 966 -16.21 -14.28 -21.80
N PRO A 967 -16.78 -13.73 -20.70
CA PRO A 967 -18.23 -13.65 -20.52
C PRO A 967 -18.89 -12.67 -21.50
N ALA A 968 -18.30 -11.51 -21.73
CA ALA A 968 -18.77 -10.53 -22.71
C ALA A 968 -18.60 -11.02 -24.16
N LEU A 969 -17.59 -11.86 -24.45
CA LEU A 969 -17.35 -12.56 -25.71
C LEU A 969 -18.43 -13.62 -25.90
N ARG A 970 -18.79 -14.37 -24.85
CA ARG A 970 -19.94 -15.29 -24.91
C ARG A 970 -21.26 -14.56 -25.12
N VAL A 971 -21.48 -13.44 -24.41
CA VAL A 971 -22.65 -12.59 -24.61
C VAL A 971 -22.62 -11.95 -26.00
N HIS A 972 -21.46 -11.52 -26.48
CA HIS A 972 -21.27 -10.92 -27.80
C HIS A 972 -21.38 -11.92 -28.93
N GLU A 973 -20.90 -13.15 -28.77
CA GLU A 973 -21.10 -14.26 -29.70
C GLU A 973 -22.59 -14.57 -29.77
N VAL A 974 -23.28 -14.59 -28.63
CA VAL A 974 -24.75 -14.71 -28.58
C VAL A 974 -25.41 -13.53 -29.30
N LEU A 975 -24.98 -12.27 -29.05
CA LEU A 975 -25.50 -11.08 -29.73
C LEU A 975 -25.12 -11.01 -31.22
N GLN A 976 -23.99 -11.56 -31.66
CA GLN A 976 -23.58 -11.64 -33.05
C GLN A 976 -24.37 -12.71 -33.80
N HIS A 977 -24.61 -13.86 -33.15
CA HIS A 977 -25.37 -14.96 -33.74
C HIS A 977 -26.88 -14.75 -33.70
N GLN A 978 -27.40 -14.05 -32.69
CA GLN A 978 -28.83 -13.88 -32.44
C GLN A 978 -29.32 -12.44 -32.60
N GLY A 979 -28.41 -11.48 -32.80
CA GLY A 979 -28.70 -10.06 -33.04
C GLY A 979 -28.74 -9.21 -31.76
N ALA A 980 -28.26 -7.97 -31.89
CA ALA A 980 -28.61 -6.83 -31.05
C ALA A 980 -29.50 -5.89 -31.85
#